data_AF-A0A928T176-F1
#
_entry.id   AF-A0A928T176-F1
#
_cell.length_a   1.000
_cell.length_b   1.000
_cell.length_c   1.000
_cell.angle_alpha   90.00
_cell.angle_beta   90.00
_cell.angle_gamma   90.00
#
_symmetry.space_group_name_H-M   'P 1'
#
loop_
_entity.id
_entity.type
_entity.pdbx_description
1 polymer ?
#
loop_
_entity_poly.entity_id
_entity_poly.type
_entity_poly.pdbx_seq_one_letter_code
_entity_poly.pdbx_strand_id
1 'polypeptide(L)'
;MKRALAAVFAALCGYVLVACASGGDSGNQGGTCGNGVKDGAEACDGKDLGGITCQILGFKGGALSCQATSCQLDPNTCCTDTCVNVGDTQCQGTVLQTCTQGASGCRAWAQTADCALSGGQCDATGGNAACTSTCVDACPTIGGTQCNAGAIEICQKNAAKGCNEWKQIDDCTAKGQSCDATSGIAVCGAACNNQCSKAGDTQCSGNVLRTCEQGADGCLALVTTTDCAAQGQSCTTPGGVAKCTFACNNKCSAVGTQNCVGNVLSTCSTDTNGCLDWTATEDCSATSKFCKLAGAGKAKCEGICTNPCPTLNEKKCNANLIQECKVGINGCQDWQVATTCPLGQKCEQSGSNYSCVAGNLTGEDCGGVVPIKAGKNTINWTATKNDYLSPIPSSCSTSTYTVMGPDLVLVYQAGFTGSLEFTVEKPLSSYYVVAVSSGTCGTVGSPLTCIGLKDYSLTSTSGSLNVTSGTTYFFYVGKLNSGTAPLSNPLVITLAEVDCTTFSASAVTLTPGNGATTSTLKPTLSADFDVPVLTTGWTVKVTGNKGTNLTFTAPNSAVTWTNSNKTMNINPGITFPAGEVVTVDVTGLTDSKCSKPVTKPTWGFTVITPPCAPGTGGMLGGGVTKVAGPSGLWYYVAADQDPNGYVYLGNTSTLWRMSKGTWIQQTAPGVSTSWLGYNMFMNGNDPFTNEYTLTGTTGYVYKLIPGANWAAQDFVTFPQVPGDYIRSGVTYKGKVYLMTTESLATANHELWSANAAPPTFPNTATAEGTFTGEAYCSGLAVDDKYFYTACGTNKRLVRVDRTTKTVTLITNAFDLATSSYSNAIHAHDTNGDGTADFLYFKGNKSEVYYVCNPAGTTPYADILANYGTSTSSYGLGFDSVAKKLYAWDYTLYQLVQIQ
;
A
#
# COMPACT_ATOMS: atom_id res chain seq x y z
N MET A 1 -0.22 -48.72 38.42
CA MET A 1 0.74 -49.83 38.32
C MET A 1 1.57 -49.85 39.60
N LYS A 2 1.57 -51.00 40.31
CA LYS A 2 2.59 -51.51 41.26
C LYS A 2 2.91 -50.66 42.51
N ARG A 3 2.43 -51.00 43.72
CA ARG A 3 2.77 -52.13 44.64
C ARG A 3 3.93 -51.79 45.61
N ALA A 4 3.70 -52.15 46.89
CA ALA A 4 4.59 -52.17 48.07
C ALA A 4 4.77 -50.79 48.77
N LEU A 5 4.61 -50.59 50.08
CA LEU A 5 4.81 -51.43 51.26
C LEU A 5 3.67 -51.27 52.28
N ALA A 6 3.08 -52.38 52.71
CA ALA A 6 2.35 -52.50 53.98
C ALA A 6 2.75 -53.84 54.61
N ALA A 7 3.15 -53.78 55.88
CA ALA A 7 3.45 -54.87 56.82
C ALA A 7 4.64 -55.80 56.48
N VAL A 8 5.63 -55.86 57.39
CA VAL A 8 6.41 -57.04 57.81
C VAL A 8 7.45 -56.59 58.86
N PHE A 9 7.33 -57.17 60.06
CA PHE A 9 8.32 -57.31 61.15
C PHE A 9 8.69 -56.05 61.94
N ALA A 10 8.31 -55.86 63.22
CA ALA A 10 8.33 -56.78 64.36
C ALA A 10 9.64 -57.57 64.47
N ALA A 11 10.64 -57.08 65.22
CA ALA A 11 11.62 -57.91 65.95
C ALA A 11 12.65 -57.06 66.71
N LEU A 12 12.36 -56.81 67.98
CA LEU A 12 13.25 -56.78 69.15
C LEU A 12 12.27 -56.52 70.32
N CYS A 13 11.57 -57.53 70.84
CA CYS A 13 12.07 -58.51 71.80
C CYS A 13 12.99 -57.83 72.82
N GLY A 14 12.68 -57.65 74.09
CA GLY A 14 11.60 -58.16 74.92
C GLY A 14 11.99 -57.85 76.38
N TYR A 15 10.99 -57.73 77.23
CA TYR A 15 11.08 -57.86 78.69
C TYR A 15 11.89 -56.81 79.47
N VAL A 16 11.20 -55.76 79.88
CA VAL A 16 10.92 -55.61 81.32
C VAL A 16 9.41 -55.40 81.48
N LEU A 17 8.67 -56.48 81.70
CA LEU A 17 7.38 -56.46 82.39
C LEU A 17 7.61 -57.02 83.78
N VAL A 18 7.29 -56.18 84.77
CA VAL A 18 6.52 -56.54 85.99
C VAL A 18 7.24 -57.40 87.03
N ALA A 19 7.42 -56.84 88.22
CA ALA A 19 6.57 -57.17 89.37
C ALA A 19 6.99 -56.43 90.64
N CYS A 20 6.08 -55.65 91.20
CA CYS A 20 5.62 -55.75 92.60
C CYS A 20 4.55 -54.66 92.79
N ALA A 21 3.29 -55.05 92.93
CA ALA A 21 2.67 -55.52 94.17
C ALA A 21 2.32 -54.35 95.11
N SER A 22 1.03 -54.07 95.16
CA SER A 22 0.24 -53.66 96.32
C SER A 22 0.91 -52.87 97.46
N GLY A 23 0.37 -51.67 97.72
CA GLY A 23 0.22 -51.12 99.07
C GLY A 23 1.08 -49.90 99.39
N GLY A 24 0.44 -48.91 100.03
CA GLY A 24 1.12 -47.98 100.92
C GLY A 24 1.23 -46.54 100.42
N ASP A 25 0.50 -45.67 101.12
CA ASP A 25 0.61 -44.22 101.16
C ASP A 25 2.04 -43.65 101.04
N SER A 26 2.10 -42.43 100.51
CA SER A 26 2.73 -41.23 101.12
C SER A 26 3.68 -40.51 100.17
N GLY A 27 3.26 -39.37 99.63
CA GLY A 27 4.19 -38.43 99.02
C GLY A 27 3.60 -37.53 97.94
N ASN A 28 2.61 -36.74 98.33
CA ASN A 28 2.13 -35.54 97.64
C ASN A 28 3.23 -34.76 96.89
N GLN A 29 3.32 -34.94 95.57
CA GLN A 29 3.67 -33.94 94.55
C GLN A 29 3.09 -34.44 93.20
N GLY A 30 1.78 -34.68 93.18
CA GLY A 30 1.05 -34.90 91.93
C GLY A 30 0.73 -33.54 91.34
N GLY A 31 1.52 -33.10 90.36
CA GLY A 31 1.14 -31.98 89.51
C GLY A 31 -0.31 -32.17 89.08
N THR A 32 -1.14 -31.16 89.35
CA THR A 32 -2.58 -31.25 89.15
C THR A 32 -2.91 -30.48 87.90
N CYS A 33 -3.18 -31.22 86.83
CA CYS A 33 -3.41 -30.65 85.52
C CYS A 33 -4.49 -29.56 85.53
N GLY A 34 -4.14 -28.40 84.98
CA GLY A 34 -4.98 -27.21 84.92
C GLY A 34 -4.74 -26.21 86.05
N ASN A 35 -3.66 -26.35 86.82
CA ASN A 35 -3.24 -25.38 87.83
C ASN A 35 -2.47 -24.17 87.23
N GLY A 36 -2.12 -24.26 85.94
CA GLY A 36 -1.45 -23.22 85.16
C GLY A 36 0.09 -23.19 85.31
N VAL A 37 0.70 -24.16 85.99
CA VAL A 37 2.14 -24.29 86.22
C VAL A 37 2.58 -25.71 85.89
N LYS A 38 3.58 -25.88 85.03
CA LYS A 38 4.09 -27.21 84.69
C LYS A 38 4.90 -27.79 85.86
N ASP A 39 4.35 -28.80 86.55
CA ASP A 39 4.99 -29.50 87.65
C ASP A 39 4.86 -31.04 87.59
N GLY A 40 5.69 -31.75 88.36
CA GLY A 40 5.67 -33.22 88.42
C GLY A 40 5.93 -33.91 87.07
N ALA A 41 4.99 -34.76 86.64
CA ALA A 41 5.08 -35.59 85.43
C ALA A 41 4.37 -34.98 84.21
N GLU A 42 3.89 -33.75 84.31
CA GLU A 42 3.13 -33.08 83.24
C GLU A 42 4.05 -32.55 82.14
N ALA A 43 3.63 -32.68 80.88
CA ALA A 43 4.41 -32.17 79.75
C ALA A 43 4.27 -30.65 79.60
N CYS A 44 3.14 -30.10 80.05
CA CYS A 44 2.76 -28.69 80.09
C CYS A 44 1.56 -28.49 81.03
N ASP A 45 1.26 -27.26 81.43
CA ASP A 45 -0.02 -26.89 82.05
C ASP A 45 -0.47 -25.50 81.56
N GLY A 46 -1.64 -25.43 80.91
CA GLY A 46 -2.20 -24.19 80.40
C GLY A 46 -1.27 -23.48 79.41
N LYS A 47 -0.70 -22.33 79.81
CA LYS A 47 0.28 -21.57 79.03
C LYS A 47 1.73 -21.92 79.36
N ASP A 48 1.97 -22.63 80.47
CA ASP A 48 3.29 -23.10 80.84
C ASP A 48 3.63 -24.37 80.06
N LEU A 49 4.24 -24.19 78.89
CA LEU A 49 4.67 -25.29 78.02
C LEU A 49 6.06 -25.82 78.38
N GLY A 50 6.67 -25.33 79.48
CA GLY A 50 8.04 -25.67 79.85
C GLY A 50 9.09 -25.26 78.81
N GLY A 51 8.83 -24.18 78.06
CA GLY A 51 9.72 -23.67 77.01
C GLY A 51 9.70 -24.44 75.69
N ILE A 52 8.88 -25.49 75.56
CA ILE A 52 8.75 -26.25 74.31
C ILE A 52 7.92 -25.45 73.30
N THR A 53 8.40 -25.41 72.05
CA THR A 53 7.71 -24.76 70.93
C THR A 53 7.45 -25.76 69.82
N CYS A 54 6.59 -25.41 68.87
CA CYS A 54 6.34 -26.22 67.67
C CYS A 54 7.64 -26.55 66.92
N GLN A 55 8.60 -25.62 66.87
CA GLN A 55 9.89 -25.82 66.21
C GLN A 55 10.75 -26.87 66.90
N ILE A 56 10.72 -26.93 68.24
CA ILE A 56 11.45 -27.94 69.02
C ILE A 56 10.90 -29.34 68.75
N LEU A 57 9.59 -29.46 68.50
CA LEU A 57 8.92 -30.71 68.14
C LEU A 57 9.08 -31.09 66.65
N GLY A 58 9.84 -30.31 65.87
CA GLY A 58 10.14 -30.59 64.46
C GLY A 58 9.18 -29.95 63.44
N PHE A 59 8.24 -29.12 63.89
CA PHE A 59 7.32 -28.38 63.01
C PHE A 59 7.95 -27.06 62.52
N LYS A 60 7.37 -26.43 61.49
CA LYS A 60 7.92 -25.18 60.94
C LYS A 60 7.42 -23.93 61.65
N GLY A 61 6.25 -24.00 62.27
CA GLY A 61 5.63 -22.89 62.99
C GLY A 61 4.36 -23.30 63.74
N GLY A 62 3.55 -22.31 64.12
CA GLY A 62 2.33 -22.49 64.92
C GLY A 62 2.50 -22.13 66.39
N ALA A 63 1.39 -22.21 67.12
CA ALA A 63 1.33 -21.89 68.55
C ALA A 63 1.01 -23.18 69.31
N LEU A 64 2.04 -23.84 69.82
CA LEU A 64 1.90 -25.08 70.60
C LEU A 64 0.96 -24.83 71.78
N SER A 65 0.06 -25.76 72.05
CA SER A 65 -0.90 -25.64 73.14
C SER A 65 -0.81 -26.84 74.07
N CYS A 66 -1.37 -26.69 75.27
CA CYS A 66 -1.47 -27.77 76.24
C CYS A 66 -2.90 -28.30 76.29
N GLN A 67 -3.06 -29.63 76.23
CA GLN A 67 -4.38 -30.24 76.38
C GLN A 67 -4.87 -30.10 77.82
N ALA A 68 -5.97 -29.38 78.01
CA ALA A 68 -6.46 -28.97 79.33
C ALA A 68 -6.83 -30.12 80.29
N THR A 69 -7.05 -31.34 79.78
CA THR A 69 -7.48 -32.49 80.59
C THR A 69 -6.39 -33.55 80.80
N SER A 70 -5.35 -33.55 79.97
CA SER A 70 -4.29 -34.57 79.98
C SER A 70 -2.90 -34.00 80.23
N CYS A 71 -2.75 -32.68 80.22
CA CYS A 71 -1.49 -31.95 80.38
C CYS A 71 -0.36 -32.48 79.47
N GLN A 72 -0.77 -32.90 78.27
CA GLN A 72 0.09 -33.28 77.18
C GLN A 72 0.18 -32.12 76.18
N LEU A 73 1.36 -31.97 75.57
CA LEU A 73 1.56 -31.03 74.48
C LEU A 73 0.67 -31.45 73.30
N ASP A 74 -0.07 -30.50 72.75
CA ASP A 74 -0.94 -30.71 71.58
C ASP A 74 -0.24 -30.19 70.31
N PRO A 75 0.40 -31.06 69.51
CA PRO A 75 1.06 -30.63 68.29
C PRO A 75 0.07 -30.27 67.16
N ASN A 76 -1.25 -30.46 67.32
CA ASN A 76 -2.22 -30.17 66.26
C ASN A 76 -2.34 -28.66 65.98
N THR A 77 -1.89 -27.81 66.90
CA THR A 77 -1.83 -26.35 66.69
C THR A 77 -0.50 -25.89 66.07
N CYS A 78 0.41 -26.83 65.79
CA CYS A 78 1.62 -26.62 65.00
C CYS A 78 1.34 -26.80 63.51
N CYS A 79 2.14 -26.14 62.67
CA CYS A 79 1.99 -26.21 61.22
C CYS A 79 3.27 -26.66 60.51
N THR A 80 3.09 -27.21 59.32
CA THR A 80 4.13 -27.60 58.37
C THR A 80 3.92 -26.88 57.04
N ASP A 81 4.99 -26.69 56.28
CA ASP A 81 4.88 -26.11 54.95
C ASP A 81 4.22 -27.10 53.99
N THR A 82 3.18 -26.68 53.27
CA THR A 82 2.54 -27.48 52.21
C THR A 82 2.95 -27.00 50.81
N CYS A 83 3.79 -25.98 50.73
CA CYS A 83 4.34 -25.42 49.49
C CYS A 83 5.77 -24.89 49.70
N VAL A 84 6.56 -24.86 48.63
CA VAL A 84 8.01 -24.69 48.71
C VAL A 84 8.41 -23.21 48.77
N ASN A 85 8.07 -22.40 47.76
CA ASN A 85 8.42 -20.98 47.74
C ASN A 85 7.19 -20.08 47.78
N VAL A 86 7.25 -19.01 48.58
CA VAL A 86 6.20 -17.98 48.59
C VAL A 86 6.14 -17.33 47.22
N GLY A 87 4.93 -17.26 46.64
CA GLY A 87 4.71 -16.76 45.28
C GLY A 87 4.60 -17.85 44.20
N ASP A 88 4.92 -19.11 44.51
CA ASP A 88 4.61 -20.24 43.62
C ASP A 88 3.10 -20.32 43.40
N THR A 89 2.68 -20.77 42.22
CA THR A 89 1.27 -20.86 41.83
C THR A 89 0.93 -22.24 41.27
N GLN A 90 -0.26 -22.75 41.59
CA GLN A 90 -0.76 -24.04 41.10
C GLN A 90 -2.25 -24.00 40.79
N CYS A 91 -2.72 -24.96 39.99
CA CYS A 91 -4.13 -25.14 39.70
C CYS A 91 -4.77 -26.21 40.59
N GLN A 92 -5.88 -25.88 41.23
CA GLN A 92 -6.79 -26.82 41.86
C GLN A 92 -8.13 -26.79 41.10
N GLY A 93 -8.22 -27.54 40.00
CA GLY A 93 -9.35 -27.42 39.07
C GLY A 93 -9.32 -26.08 38.34
N THR A 94 -10.41 -25.30 38.43
CA THR A 94 -10.49 -23.95 37.85
C THR A 94 -9.91 -22.86 38.75
N VAL A 95 -9.54 -23.21 40.00
CA VAL A 95 -9.06 -22.26 41.00
C VAL A 95 -7.54 -22.17 40.97
N LEU A 96 -7.04 -20.95 40.79
CA LEU A 96 -5.63 -20.59 40.96
C LEU A 96 -5.33 -20.45 42.46
N GLN A 97 -4.30 -21.15 42.92
CA GLN A 97 -3.76 -21.03 44.27
C GLN A 97 -2.36 -20.45 44.24
N THR A 98 -2.05 -19.60 45.22
CA THR A 98 -0.71 -19.04 45.43
C THR A 98 -0.17 -19.48 46.78
N CYS A 99 1.09 -19.90 46.83
CA CYS A 99 1.78 -20.22 48.06
C CYS A 99 2.03 -18.93 48.84
N THR A 100 1.42 -18.83 50.02
CA THR A 100 1.53 -17.66 50.91
C THR A 100 2.02 -18.10 52.28
N GLN A 101 2.70 -17.20 53.01
CA GLN A 101 3.09 -17.45 54.40
C GLN A 101 2.00 -16.93 55.34
N GLY A 102 1.39 -17.81 56.12
CA GLY A 102 0.36 -17.47 57.09
C GLY A 102 0.93 -16.86 58.38
N ALA A 103 0.04 -16.30 59.22
CA ALA A 103 0.42 -15.67 60.50
C ALA A 103 1.10 -16.61 61.49
N SER A 104 0.90 -17.92 61.35
CA SER A 104 1.57 -18.98 62.12
C SER A 104 3.01 -19.26 61.67
N GLY A 105 3.49 -18.59 60.61
CA GLY A 105 4.84 -18.69 60.08
C GLY A 105 5.04 -19.77 59.00
N CYS A 106 4.06 -20.64 58.77
CA CYS A 106 4.12 -21.70 57.76
C CYS A 106 3.59 -21.27 56.39
N ARG A 107 4.07 -21.94 55.34
CA ARG A 107 3.70 -21.70 53.95
C ARG A 107 2.57 -22.66 53.52
N ALA A 108 1.48 -22.11 53.02
CA ALA A 108 0.34 -22.89 52.56
C ALA A 108 -0.26 -22.33 51.26
N TRP A 109 -0.94 -23.21 50.52
CA TRP A 109 -1.67 -22.83 49.31
C TRP A 109 -2.94 -22.06 49.69
N ALA A 110 -3.00 -20.80 49.31
CA ALA A 110 -4.20 -19.97 49.44
C ALA A 110 -4.88 -19.83 48.09
N GLN A 111 -6.21 -19.94 48.04
CA GLN A 111 -6.98 -19.67 46.82
C GLN A 111 -6.93 -18.18 46.51
N THR A 112 -6.42 -17.82 45.33
CA THR A 112 -6.19 -16.42 44.94
C THR A 112 -7.09 -15.96 43.79
N ALA A 113 -7.55 -16.86 42.92
CA ALA A 113 -8.56 -16.55 41.90
C ALA A 113 -9.33 -17.81 41.46
N ASP A 114 -10.61 -17.69 41.12
CA ASP A 114 -11.35 -18.73 40.39
C ASP A 114 -11.44 -18.33 38.92
N CYS A 115 -10.68 -19.03 38.07
CA CYS A 115 -10.60 -18.71 36.65
C CYS A 115 -11.94 -18.97 35.94
N ALA A 116 -12.84 -19.79 36.49
CA ALA A 116 -14.16 -20.01 35.92
C ALA A 116 -15.07 -18.78 36.04
N LEU A 117 -14.95 -18.01 37.14
CA LEU A 117 -15.74 -16.79 37.35
C LEU A 117 -15.30 -15.64 36.42
N SER A 118 -14.06 -15.68 35.92
CA SER A 118 -13.51 -14.73 34.96
C SER A 118 -13.56 -15.23 33.50
N GLY A 119 -14.26 -16.35 33.22
CA GLY A 119 -14.43 -16.87 31.87
C GLY A 119 -13.20 -17.56 31.28
N GLY A 120 -12.26 -17.98 32.13
CA GLY A 120 -11.02 -18.65 31.74
C GLY A 120 -10.85 -20.05 32.33
N GLN A 121 -9.68 -20.64 32.09
CA GLN A 121 -9.23 -21.89 32.72
C GLN A 121 -7.90 -21.65 33.43
N CYS A 122 -7.63 -22.43 34.48
CA CYS A 122 -6.32 -22.38 35.14
C CYS A 122 -5.34 -23.23 34.31
N ASP A 123 -4.29 -22.60 33.79
CA ASP A 123 -3.26 -23.24 32.98
C ASP A 123 -1.91 -23.25 33.73
N ALA A 124 -1.27 -24.41 33.78
CA ALA A 124 0.03 -24.63 34.42
C ALA A 124 1.13 -25.08 33.42
N THR A 125 0.87 -25.04 32.11
CA THR A 125 1.83 -25.53 31.09
C THR A 125 3.07 -24.66 30.90
N GLY A 126 3.06 -23.41 31.36
CA GLY A 126 4.18 -22.45 31.26
C GLY A 126 5.06 -22.32 32.51
N GLY A 127 4.91 -23.19 33.52
CA GLY A 127 5.59 -23.08 34.81
C GLY A 127 4.64 -22.64 35.91
N ASN A 128 4.66 -21.35 36.28
CA ASN A 128 3.73 -20.79 37.25
C ASN A 128 2.30 -20.78 36.68
N ALA A 129 1.35 -21.32 37.43
CA ALA A 129 -0.04 -21.40 37.01
C ALA A 129 -0.69 -20.00 36.87
N ALA A 130 -1.52 -19.80 35.86
CA ALA A 130 -2.24 -18.56 35.62
C ALA A 130 -3.64 -18.80 35.06
N CYS A 131 -4.56 -17.85 35.28
CA CYS A 131 -5.85 -17.86 34.60
C CYS A 131 -5.68 -17.41 33.15
N THR A 132 -6.06 -18.25 32.20
CA THR A 132 -6.05 -17.95 30.76
C THR A 132 -7.48 -17.86 30.24
N SER A 133 -7.83 -16.78 29.54
CA SER A 133 -9.16 -16.60 28.95
C SER A 133 -9.27 -17.33 27.61
N THR A 134 -10.23 -18.23 27.45
CA THR A 134 -10.55 -18.88 26.16
C THR A 134 -11.74 -18.24 25.45
N CYS A 135 -12.20 -17.07 25.90
CA CYS A 135 -13.23 -16.39 25.14
C CYS A 135 -12.63 -15.82 23.85
N VAL A 136 -13.31 -16.09 22.74
CA VAL A 136 -13.03 -15.47 21.45
C VAL A 136 -14.07 -14.38 21.27
N ASP A 137 -13.64 -13.16 20.96
CA ASP A 137 -14.54 -12.07 20.62
C ASP A 137 -15.34 -12.44 19.36
N ALA A 138 -16.66 -12.57 19.50
CA ALA A 138 -17.55 -12.83 18.37
C ALA A 138 -17.73 -11.60 17.48
N CYS A 139 -17.38 -10.42 18.01
CA CYS A 139 -17.40 -9.16 17.28
C CYS A 139 -16.17 -8.29 17.61
N PRO A 140 -15.58 -7.62 16.61
CA PRO A 140 -14.24 -7.04 16.72
C PRO A 140 -14.19 -5.72 17.49
N THR A 141 -15.29 -4.95 17.55
CA THR A 141 -15.28 -3.59 18.10
C THR A 141 -16.56 -3.28 18.87
N ILE A 142 -16.45 -3.01 20.17
CA ILE A 142 -17.58 -2.55 20.99
C ILE A 142 -18.18 -1.28 20.39
N GLY A 143 -19.50 -1.27 20.19
CA GLY A 143 -20.26 -0.19 19.55
C GLY A 143 -20.40 -0.33 18.04
N GLY A 144 -19.67 -1.25 17.39
CA GLY A 144 -19.89 -1.59 15.98
C GLY A 144 -21.28 -2.16 15.76
N THR A 145 -21.89 -1.89 14.60
CA THR A 145 -23.21 -2.41 14.26
C THR A 145 -23.16 -3.25 12.98
N GLN A 146 -23.95 -4.31 12.89
CA GLN A 146 -24.04 -5.17 11.72
C GLN A 146 -25.49 -5.54 11.38
N CYS A 147 -25.69 -6.06 10.18
CA CYS A 147 -26.95 -6.66 9.76
C CYS A 147 -26.87 -8.18 9.86
N ASN A 148 -27.83 -8.78 10.57
CA ASN A 148 -27.97 -10.22 10.67
C ASN A 148 -29.45 -10.59 10.46
N ALA A 149 -29.74 -11.32 9.38
CA ALA A 149 -31.09 -11.73 9.00
C ALA A 149 -32.12 -10.56 8.96
N GLY A 150 -31.68 -9.38 8.53
CA GLY A 150 -32.51 -8.17 8.45
C GLY A 150 -32.71 -7.41 9.77
N ALA A 151 -32.07 -7.84 10.86
CA ALA A 151 -32.01 -7.13 12.13
C ALA A 151 -30.68 -6.38 12.32
N ILE A 152 -30.72 -5.25 13.02
CA ILE A 152 -29.52 -4.51 13.44
C ILE A 152 -29.02 -5.12 14.75
N GLU A 153 -27.78 -5.57 14.77
CA GLU A 153 -27.08 -5.98 15.97
C GLU A 153 -25.99 -4.97 16.33
N ILE A 154 -25.78 -4.73 17.63
CA ILE A 154 -24.65 -3.96 18.15
C ILE A 154 -23.68 -4.89 18.87
N CYS A 155 -22.39 -4.66 18.65
CA CYS A 155 -21.33 -5.33 19.37
C CYS A 155 -21.22 -4.70 20.76
N GLN A 156 -21.40 -5.50 21.80
CA GLN A 156 -21.32 -5.03 23.19
C GLN A 156 -20.62 -6.07 24.06
N LYS A 157 -20.12 -5.62 25.22
CA LYS A 157 -19.43 -6.49 26.15
C LYS A 157 -20.43 -7.35 26.92
N ASN A 158 -20.30 -8.67 26.83
CA ASN A 158 -21.09 -9.58 27.67
C ASN A 158 -20.66 -9.40 29.14
N ALA A 159 -21.57 -8.96 30.00
CA ALA A 159 -21.27 -8.68 31.41
C ALA A 159 -20.88 -9.93 32.23
N ALA A 160 -21.22 -11.13 31.77
CA ALA A 160 -20.93 -12.40 32.44
C ALA A 160 -19.67 -13.11 31.90
N LYS A 161 -19.35 -12.95 30.60
CA LYS A 161 -18.21 -13.63 29.95
C LYS A 161 -17.02 -12.70 29.68
N GLY A 162 -17.21 -11.38 29.74
CA GLY A 162 -16.15 -10.38 29.59
C GLY A 162 -15.73 -10.07 28.15
N CYS A 163 -16.38 -10.67 27.15
CA CYS A 163 -15.94 -10.65 25.74
C CYS A 163 -17.05 -10.15 24.83
N ASN A 164 -16.70 -9.76 23.62
CA ASN A 164 -17.57 -9.00 22.74
C ASN A 164 -18.58 -9.93 22.05
N GLU A 165 -19.87 -9.60 22.15
CA GLU A 165 -20.96 -10.33 21.50
C GLU A 165 -21.89 -9.41 20.73
N TRP A 166 -22.52 -9.95 19.68
CA TRP A 166 -23.58 -9.28 18.94
C TRP A 166 -24.90 -9.37 19.70
N LYS A 167 -25.55 -8.23 19.90
CA LYS A 167 -26.89 -8.15 20.47
C LYS A 167 -27.81 -7.38 19.53
N GLN A 168 -28.96 -7.99 19.20
CA GLN A 168 -29.99 -7.33 18.43
C GLN A 168 -30.52 -6.07 19.15
N ILE A 169 -30.52 -4.95 18.45
CA ILE A 169 -31.04 -3.66 18.93
C ILE A 169 -32.22 -3.15 18.11
N ASP A 170 -32.40 -3.62 16.88
CA ASP A 170 -33.55 -3.26 16.04
C ASP A 170 -33.88 -4.37 15.03
N ASP A 171 -35.13 -4.40 14.55
CA ASP A 171 -35.60 -5.34 13.53
C ASP A 171 -36.16 -4.56 12.34
N CYS A 172 -35.41 -4.48 11.25
CA CYS A 172 -35.82 -3.73 10.07
C CYS A 172 -36.95 -4.46 9.32
N THR A 173 -36.99 -5.79 9.39
CA THR A 173 -38.00 -6.60 8.69
C THR A 173 -39.39 -6.39 9.29
N ALA A 174 -39.49 -6.26 10.61
CA ALA A 174 -40.72 -5.89 11.30
C ALA A 174 -41.25 -4.49 10.88
N LYS A 175 -40.39 -3.63 10.35
CA LYS A 175 -40.71 -2.28 9.86
C LYS A 175 -40.89 -2.22 8.33
N GLY A 176 -40.81 -3.35 7.62
CA GLY A 176 -40.86 -3.40 6.16
C GLY A 176 -39.67 -2.73 5.46
N GLN A 177 -38.53 -2.65 6.16
CA GLN A 177 -37.28 -2.02 5.73
C GLN A 177 -36.17 -3.08 5.63
N SER A 178 -35.11 -2.81 4.87
CA SER A 178 -33.91 -3.66 4.84
C SER A 178 -32.80 -3.07 5.70
N CYS A 179 -32.05 -3.94 6.36
CA CYS A 179 -30.86 -3.52 7.10
C CYS A 179 -29.70 -3.28 6.13
N ASP A 180 -29.14 -2.07 6.12
CA ASP A 180 -27.99 -1.69 5.29
C ASP A 180 -26.80 -1.33 6.19
N ALA A 181 -25.67 -2.02 6.00
CA ALA A 181 -24.41 -1.79 6.69
C ALA A 181 -23.28 -1.28 5.77
N THR A 182 -23.57 -0.88 4.53
CA THR A 182 -22.58 -0.50 3.50
C THR A 182 -21.76 0.74 3.89
N SER A 183 -22.31 1.59 4.77
CA SER A 183 -21.63 2.79 5.30
C SER A 183 -20.72 2.50 6.50
N GLY A 184 -20.63 1.25 6.96
CA GLY A 184 -19.95 0.85 8.20
C GLY A 184 -20.78 1.04 9.48
N ILE A 185 -22.00 1.55 9.35
CA ILE A 185 -23.01 1.60 10.43
C ILE A 185 -24.28 0.94 9.87
N ALA A 186 -24.81 -0.05 10.59
CA ALA A 186 -26.05 -0.73 10.21
C ALA A 186 -27.27 0.14 10.53
N VAL A 187 -28.08 0.43 9.51
CA VAL A 187 -29.29 1.27 9.58
C VAL A 187 -30.46 0.61 8.85
N CYS A 188 -31.69 0.84 9.32
CA CYS A 188 -32.87 0.43 8.58
C CYS A 188 -33.14 1.44 7.46
N GLY A 189 -32.98 1.02 6.21
CA GLY A 189 -33.13 1.84 5.01
C GLY A 189 -34.39 1.53 4.20
N ALA A 190 -34.52 2.17 3.04
CA ALA A 190 -35.59 1.86 2.08
C ALA A 190 -35.51 0.39 1.63
N ALA A 191 -36.67 -0.22 1.32
CA ALA A 191 -36.77 -1.61 0.87
C ALA A 191 -35.78 -1.89 -0.28
N CYS A 192 -35.06 -3.01 -0.17
CA CYS A 192 -33.86 -3.20 -0.98
C CYS A 192 -34.11 -3.44 -2.47
N ASN A 193 -33.06 -3.15 -3.25
CA ASN A 193 -32.99 -3.42 -4.67
C ASN A 193 -32.51 -4.86 -4.91
N ASN A 194 -33.44 -5.82 -4.83
CA ASN A 194 -33.16 -7.23 -5.14
C ASN A 194 -32.48 -7.37 -6.51
N GLN A 195 -31.32 -8.03 -6.56
CA GLN A 195 -30.60 -8.26 -7.83
C GLN A 195 -31.31 -9.29 -8.72
N CYS A 196 -32.26 -10.03 -8.16
CA CYS A 196 -33.04 -11.07 -8.82
C CYS A 196 -34.45 -11.13 -8.22
N SER A 197 -35.42 -11.57 -9.01
CA SER A 197 -36.83 -11.39 -8.69
C SER A 197 -37.38 -12.44 -7.71
N LYS A 198 -36.78 -13.64 -7.67
CA LYS A 198 -37.24 -14.73 -6.81
C LYS A 198 -36.08 -15.62 -6.33
N ALA A 199 -36.10 -16.02 -5.06
CA ALA A 199 -35.17 -17.02 -4.54
C ALA A 199 -35.26 -18.33 -5.33
N GLY A 200 -34.11 -18.83 -5.77
CA GLY A 200 -33.97 -20.00 -6.65
C GLY A 200 -33.89 -19.68 -8.14
N ASP A 201 -34.05 -18.42 -8.57
CA ASP A 201 -33.79 -18.03 -9.95
C ASP A 201 -32.30 -18.21 -10.28
N THR A 202 -32.00 -18.74 -11.47
CA THR A 202 -30.63 -19.05 -11.88
C THR A 202 -30.20 -18.17 -13.05
N GLN A 203 -28.98 -17.63 -13.01
CA GLN A 203 -28.40 -16.80 -14.07
C GLN A 203 -26.94 -17.18 -14.36
N CYS A 204 -26.52 -17.09 -15.63
CA CYS A 204 -25.12 -17.27 -16.02
C CYS A 204 -24.31 -15.98 -15.88
N SER A 205 -23.12 -16.09 -15.29
CA SER A 205 -22.09 -15.05 -15.27
C SER A 205 -20.81 -15.63 -15.87
N GLY A 206 -20.65 -15.51 -17.19
CA GLY A 206 -19.66 -16.30 -17.94
C GLY A 206 -20.00 -17.79 -17.90
N ASN A 207 -19.02 -18.65 -17.62
CA ASN A 207 -19.22 -20.10 -17.44
C ASN A 207 -19.65 -20.48 -16.01
N VAL A 208 -19.97 -19.51 -15.17
CA VAL A 208 -20.35 -19.74 -13.77
C VAL A 208 -21.86 -19.60 -13.63
N LEU A 209 -22.50 -20.66 -13.14
CA LEU A 209 -23.90 -20.66 -12.77
C LEU A 209 -24.06 -19.97 -11.41
N ARG A 210 -24.93 -18.96 -11.36
CA ARG A 210 -25.33 -18.28 -10.13
C ARG A 210 -26.79 -18.54 -9.81
N THR A 211 -27.10 -18.69 -8.54
CA THR A 211 -28.47 -18.88 -8.03
C THR A 211 -28.82 -17.72 -7.11
N CYS A 212 -30.04 -17.23 -7.23
CA CYS A 212 -30.60 -16.16 -6.43
C CYS A 212 -30.89 -16.70 -5.03
N GLU A 213 -30.13 -16.26 -4.03
CA GLU A 213 -30.29 -16.64 -2.64
C GLU A 213 -30.49 -15.38 -1.78
N GLN A 214 -31.12 -15.54 -0.61
CA GLN A 214 -31.34 -14.41 0.30
C GLN A 214 -30.08 -14.18 1.14
N GLY A 215 -29.46 -13.01 0.98
CA GLY A 215 -28.29 -12.58 1.73
C GLY A 215 -28.59 -12.25 3.20
N ALA A 216 -27.54 -12.03 4.00
CA ALA A 216 -27.64 -11.68 5.42
C ALA A 216 -28.32 -10.31 5.68
N ASP A 217 -28.37 -9.45 4.66
CA ASP A 217 -29.09 -8.18 4.60
C ASP A 217 -30.60 -8.33 4.33
N GLY A 218 -31.08 -9.56 4.10
CA GLY A 218 -32.48 -9.88 3.79
C GLY A 218 -32.84 -9.74 2.31
N CYS A 219 -31.88 -9.44 1.45
CA CYS A 219 -32.08 -9.15 0.02
C CYS A 219 -31.70 -10.31 -0.88
N LEU A 220 -32.36 -10.41 -2.04
CA LEU A 220 -32.09 -11.45 -3.02
C LEU A 220 -30.85 -11.09 -3.85
N ALA A 221 -29.80 -11.90 -3.75
CA ALA A 221 -28.52 -11.72 -4.41
C ALA A 221 -28.11 -12.98 -5.20
N LEU A 222 -27.42 -12.79 -6.32
CA LEU A 222 -26.93 -13.88 -7.15
C LEU A 222 -25.61 -14.46 -6.60
N VAL A 223 -25.70 -15.60 -5.93
CA VAL A 223 -24.57 -16.34 -5.36
C VAL A 223 -24.04 -17.36 -6.37
N THR A 224 -22.73 -17.49 -6.48
CA THR A 224 -22.10 -18.51 -7.32
C THR A 224 -22.33 -19.92 -6.76
N THR A 225 -22.99 -20.79 -7.52
CA THR A 225 -23.30 -22.15 -7.08
C THR A 225 -22.49 -23.22 -7.81
N THR A 226 -22.11 -23.01 -9.07
CA THR A 226 -21.34 -24.02 -9.83
C THR A 226 -20.47 -23.37 -10.91
N ASP A 227 -19.19 -23.74 -10.96
CA ASP A 227 -18.31 -23.40 -12.07
C ASP A 227 -18.44 -24.47 -13.17
N CYS A 228 -19.18 -24.15 -14.24
CA CYS A 228 -19.42 -25.09 -15.33
C CYS A 228 -18.12 -25.39 -16.09
N ALA A 229 -17.15 -24.47 -16.11
CA ALA A 229 -15.89 -24.65 -16.83
C ALA A 229 -15.01 -25.74 -16.18
N ALA A 230 -15.01 -25.81 -14.84
CA ALA A 230 -14.35 -26.88 -14.10
C ALA A 230 -14.89 -28.28 -14.42
N GLN A 231 -16.13 -28.36 -14.95
CA GLN A 231 -16.78 -29.60 -15.37
C GLN A 231 -16.79 -29.80 -16.89
N GLY A 232 -16.07 -28.98 -17.66
CA GLY A 232 -16.04 -29.06 -19.12
C GLY A 232 -17.36 -28.67 -19.80
N GLN A 233 -18.21 -27.91 -19.11
CA GLN A 233 -19.53 -27.46 -19.56
C GLN A 233 -19.56 -25.93 -19.68
N SER A 234 -20.53 -25.40 -20.42
CA SER A 234 -20.82 -23.97 -20.47
C SER A 234 -22.14 -23.68 -19.78
N CYS A 235 -22.19 -22.60 -19.02
CA CYS A 235 -23.45 -22.12 -18.47
C CYS A 235 -24.30 -21.58 -19.63
N THR A 236 -25.45 -22.19 -19.88
CA THR A 236 -26.41 -21.72 -20.88
C THR A 236 -27.77 -21.49 -20.24
N THR A 237 -28.67 -20.78 -20.92
CA THR A 237 -30.01 -20.45 -20.40
C THR A 237 -31.14 -21.06 -21.26
N PRO A 238 -31.21 -22.39 -21.46
CA PRO A 238 -32.22 -22.98 -22.33
C PRO A 238 -33.61 -22.81 -21.71
N GLY A 239 -34.54 -22.19 -22.43
CA GLY A 239 -35.91 -21.98 -21.96
C GLY A 239 -36.04 -21.00 -20.79
N GLY A 240 -35.06 -20.12 -20.57
CA GLY A 240 -35.11 -19.07 -19.54
C GLY A 240 -34.59 -19.47 -18.16
N VAL A 241 -34.10 -20.70 -17.98
CA VAL A 241 -33.47 -21.17 -16.74
C VAL A 241 -32.00 -21.49 -17.01
N ALA A 242 -31.08 -20.82 -16.30
CA ALA A 242 -29.66 -21.05 -16.45
C ALA A 242 -29.24 -22.42 -15.87
N LYS A 243 -28.45 -23.20 -16.62
CA LYS A 243 -27.93 -24.51 -16.22
C LYS A 243 -26.54 -24.74 -16.83
N CYS A 244 -25.72 -25.56 -16.18
CA CYS A 244 -24.53 -26.10 -16.83
C CYS A 244 -24.96 -27.13 -17.87
N THR A 245 -24.53 -26.92 -19.12
CA THR A 245 -24.79 -27.82 -20.24
C THR A 245 -23.50 -28.05 -20.99
N PHE A 246 -23.28 -29.27 -21.50
CA PHE A 246 -22.17 -29.50 -22.40
C PHE A 246 -22.29 -28.57 -23.61
N ALA A 247 -21.21 -27.85 -23.91
CA ALA A 247 -21.13 -27.07 -25.12
C ALA A 247 -21.06 -28.05 -26.30
N CYS A 248 -22.20 -28.34 -26.91
CA CYS A 248 -22.23 -29.09 -28.16
C CYS A 248 -21.54 -28.25 -29.24
N ASN A 249 -20.39 -28.70 -29.71
CA ASN A 249 -19.84 -28.20 -30.97
C ASN A 249 -20.58 -28.91 -32.12
N ASN A 250 -21.82 -28.50 -32.35
CA ASN A 250 -22.67 -29.04 -33.41
C ASN A 250 -21.94 -28.91 -34.74
N LYS A 251 -21.52 -30.04 -35.32
CA LYS A 251 -20.84 -30.04 -36.62
C LYS A 251 -21.80 -29.77 -37.78
N CYS A 252 -23.10 -29.77 -37.50
CA CYS A 252 -24.17 -29.50 -38.44
C CYS A 252 -25.33 -28.71 -37.80
N SER A 253 -26.10 -28.00 -38.62
CA SER A 253 -27.01 -26.94 -38.18
C SER A 253 -28.46 -27.39 -37.95
N ALA A 254 -28.91 -28.51 -38.54
CA ALA A 254 -30.25 -29.08 -38.30
C ALA A 254 -30.31 -30.57 -38.67
N VAL A 255 -31.05 -31.37 -37.89
CA VAL A 255 -31.28 -32.80 -38.14
C VAL A 255 -31.90 -33.00 -39.52
N GLY A 256 -31.37 -33.94 -40.30
CA GLY A 256 -31.83 -34.26 -41.65
C GLY A 256 -31.26 -33.37 -42.76
N THR A 257 -30.48 -32.34 -42.43
CA THR A 257 -29.65 -31.65 -43.45
C THR A 257 -28.59 -32.60 -43.99
N GLN A 258 -28.26 -32.46 -45.26
CA GLN A 258 -27.28 -33.30 -45.94
C GLN A 258 -26.07 -32.45 -46.36
N ASN A 259 -24.88 -33.04 -46.25
CA ASN A 259 -23.62 -32.41 -46.62
C ASN A 259 -22.63 -33.44 -47.17
N CYS A 260 -21.55 -32.96 -47.79
CA CYS A 260 -20.47 -33.77 -48.29
C CYS A 260 -19.29 -33.71 -47.31
N VAL A 261 -18.96 -34.86 -46.70
CA VAL A 261 -17.74 -35.00 -45.87
C VAL A 261 -16.75 -35.81 -46.69
N GLY A 262 -15.83 -35.11 -47.38
CA GLY A 262 -15.05 -35.74 -48.45
C GLY A 262 -15.96 -36.15 -49.61
N ASN A 263 -15.78 -37.37 -50.14
CA ASN A 263 -16.64 -37.89 -51.20
C ASN A 263 -17.85 -38.72 -50.70
N VAL A 264 -18.18 -38.59 -49.42
CA VAL A 264 -19.25 -39.33 -48.75
C VAL A 264 -20.40 -38.38 -48.45
N LEU A 265 -21.59 -38.73 -48.93
CA LEU A 265 -22.84 -38.08 -48.58
C LEU A 265 -23.18 -38.41 -47.12
N SER A 266 -23.24 -37.38 -46.29
CA SER A 266 -23.52 -37.50 -44.86
C SER A 266 -24.80 -36.73 -44.48
N THR A 267 -25.56 -37.29 -43.54
CA THR A 267 -26.82 -36.68 -43.04
C THR A 267 -26.65 -36.33 -41.56
N CYS A 268 -27.07 -35.13 -41.17
CA CYS A 268 -26.97 -34.62 -39.81
C CYS A 268 -27.94 -35.38 -38.88
N SER A 269 -27.43 -35.97 -37.81
CA SER A 269 -28.23 -36.66 -36.79
C SER A 269 -27.74 -36.35 -35.38
N THR A 270 -28.55 -36.66 -34.36
CA THR A 270 -28.18 -36.47 -32.95
C THR A 270 -27.35 -37.64 -32.44
N ASP A 271 -26.18 -37.34 -31.88
CA ASP A 271 -25.37 -38.33 -31.18
C ASP A 271 -25.96 -38.71 -29.80
N THR A 272 -25.31 -39.64 -29.11
CA THR A 272 -25.73 -40.15 -27.79
C THR A 272 -25.70 -39.10 -26.67
N ASN A 273 -25.08 -37.95 -26.89
CA ASN A 273 -25.02 -36.83 -25.94
C ASN A 273 -25.95 -35.67 -26.33
N GLY A 274 -26.77 -35.84 -27.37
CA GLY A 274 -27.74 -34.85 -27.85
C GLY A 274 -27.16 -33.77 -28.76
N CYS A 275 -25.91 -33.90 -29.21
CA CYS A 275 -25.27 -32.96 -30.13
C CYS A 275 -25.48 -33.36 -31.59
N LEU A 276 -25.46 -32.40 -32.51
CA LEU A 276 -25.66 -32.63 -33.95
C LEU A 276 -24.32 -32.94 -34.63
N ASP A 277 -24.19 -34.15 -35.20
CA ASP A 277 -23.00 -34.58 -35.95
C ASP A 277 -23.36 -35.22 -37.30
N TRP A 278 -22.39 -35.25 -38.22
CA TRP A 278 -22.54 -35.84 -39.55
C TRP A 278 -22.43 -37.36 -39.49
N THR A 279 -23.47 -38.06 -39.94
CA THR A 279 -23.46 -39.52 -40.09
C THR A 279 -23.35 -39.90 -41.55
N ALA A 280 -22.39 -40.75 -41.90
CA ALA A 280 -22.19 -41.20 -43.28
C ALA A 280 -23.41 -41.99 -43.79
N THR A 281 -23.90 -41.65 -44.98
CA THR A 281 -25.09 -42.28 -45.60
C THR A 281 -24.80 -42.97 -46.93
N GLU A 282 -23.92 -42.43 -47.79
CA GLU A 282 -23.56 -43.05 -49.07
C GLU A 282 -22.15 -42.61 -49.49
N ASP A 283 -21.32 -43.54 -49.97
CA ASP A 283 -20.00 -43.22 -50.54
C ASP A 283 -20.10 -43.03 -52.06
N CYS A 284 -19.90 -41.80 -52.55
CA CYS A 284 -20.06 -41.46 -53.96
C CYS A 284 -18.94 -42.05 -54.85
N SER A 285 -17.82 -42.47 -54.25
CA SER A 285 -16.70 -43.07 -54.98
C SER A 285 -17.06 -44.44 -55.58
N ALA A 286 -17.97 -45.18 -54.92
CA ALA A 286 -18.48 -46.46 -55.40
C ALA A 286 -19.23 -46.36 -56.74
N THR A 287 -19.66 -45.15 -57.14
CA THR A 287 -20.37 -44.91 -58.41
C THR A 287 -19.65 -43.95 -59.36
N SER A 288 -18.36 -43.65 -59.11
CA SER A 288 -17.55 -42.72 -59.90
C SER A 288 -18.15 -41.31 -60.05
N LYS A 289 -18.88 -40.85 -59.03
CA LYS A 289 -19.44 -39.50 -58.92
C LYS A 289 -18.74 -38.77 -57.77
N PHE A 290 -18.93 -37.45 -57.70
CA PHE A 290 -18.56 -36.71 -56.50
C PHE A 290 -19.79 -36.19 -55.76
N CYS A 291 -19.67 -36.09 -54.44
CA CYS A 291 -20.70 -35.48 -53.61
C CYS A 291 -20.76 -33.98 -53.91
N LYS A 292 -21.93 -33.49 -54.36
CA LYS A 292 -22.18 -32.08 -54.63
C LYS A 292 -23.34 -31.57 -53.79
N LEU A 293 -23.16 -30.36 -53.26
CA LEU A 293 -24.21 -29.62 -52.57
C LEU A 293 -25.17 -29.06 -53.62
N ALA A 294 -26.41 -29.51 -53.61
CA ALA A 294 -27.54 -28.81 -54.22
C ALA A 294 -28.07 -27.81 -53.18
N GLY A 295 -28.40 -26.59 -53.62
CA GLY A 295 -28.90 -25.56 -52.70
C GLY A 295 -30.08 -26.06 -51.82
N ALA A 296 -30.23 -25.43 -50.64
CA ALA A 296 -31.19 -25.77 -49.59
C ALA A 296 -30.89 -27.04 -48.76
N GLY A 297 -29.61 -27.31 -48.48
CA GLY A 297 -29.21 -28.33 -47.50
C GLY A 297 -29.37 -29.77 -47.96
N LYS A 298 -29.36 -29.99 -49.29
CA LYS A 298 -29.43 -31.31 -49.92
C LYS A 298 -28.11 -31.59 -50.65
N ALA A 299 -27.41 -32.65 -50.27
CA ALA A 299 -26.23 -33.11 -50.98
C ALA A 299 -26.58 -34.38 -51.77
N LYS A 300 -25.96 -34.55 -52.94
CA LYS A 300 -26.16 -35.74 -53.79
C LYS A 300 -24.87 -36.08 -54.51
N CYS A 301 -24.64 -37.36 -54.77
CA CYS A 301 -23.58 -37.81 -55.68
C CYS A 301 -23.93 -37.40 -57.13
N GLU A 302 -23.33 -36.32 -57.66
CA GLU A 302 -23.51 -35.81 -59.02
C GLU A 302 -22.30 -34.98 -59.55
N GLY A 303 -22.06 -34.99 -60.87
CA GLY A 303 -21.03 -34.20 -61.55
C GLY A 303 -19.79 -34.99 -62.01
N ILE A 304 -19.04 -34.44 -62.99
CA ILE A 304 -17.77 -34.97 -63.54
C ILE A 304 -16.66 -33.91 -63.35
N CYS A 305 -15.45 -34.29 -62.90
CA CYS A 305 -14.35 -33.37 -62.52
C CYS A 305 -13.93 -32.42 -63.64
N THR A 306 -13.72 -31.14 -63.31
CA THR A 306 -12.92 -30.19 -64.11
C THR A 306 -11.52 -30.09 -63.51
N ASN A 307 -10.50 -30.64 -64.17
CA ASN A 307 -9.11 -30.68 -63.69
C ASN A 307 -8.35 -29.39 -64.12
N PRO A 308 -8.14 -28.39 -63.23
CA PRO A 308 -7.41 -27.15 -63.55
C PRO A 308 -5.91 -27.35 -63.82
N CYS A 309 -5.32 -28.47 -63.41
CA CYS A 309 -4.00 -28.89 -63.88
C CYS A 309 -4.17 -30.16 -64.72
N PRO A 310 -3.84 -30.15 -66.03
CA PRO A 310 -4.23 -31.21 -66.96
C PRO A 310 -3.35 -32.46 -66.87
N THR A 311 -2.16 -32.36 -66.29
CA THR A 311 -1.16 -33.44 -66.25
C THR A 311 -0.68 -33.69 -64.83
N LEU A 312 -0.93 -34.91 -64.33
CA LEU A 312 -0.49 -35.31 -62.99
C LEU A 312 1.05 -35.29 -62.89
N ASN A 313 1.55 -34.76 -61.77
CA ASN A 313 2.98 -34.53 -61.48
C ASN A 313 3.66 -33.44 -62.33
N GLU A 314 2.90 -32.70 -63.14
CA GLU A 314 3.40 -31.47 -63.73
C GLU A 314 3.81 -30.50 -62.62
N LYS A 315 4.96 -29.84 -62.78
CA LYS A 315 5.45 -28.85 -61.83
C LYS A 315 5.38 -27.47 -62.44
N LYS A 316 5.21 -26.44 -61.60
CA LYS A 316 5.31 -25.04 -62.01
C LYS A 316 5.92 -24.20 -60.89
N CYS A 317 6.55 -23.09 -61.26
CA CYS A 317 6.93 -22.08 -60.29
C CYS A 317 5.76 -21.15 -59.98
N ASN A 318 5.56 -20.86 -58.70
CA ASN A 318 4.69 -19.79 -58.21
C ASN A 318 5.42 -19.05 -57.09
N ALA A 319 6.04 -17.91 -57.43
CA ALA A 319 6.92 -17.14 -56.54
C ALA A 319 8.07 -17.98 -55.92
N ASN A 320 8.11 -18.15 -54.60
CA ASN A 320 9.08 -18.99 -53.90
C ASN A 320 8.64 -20.46 -53.76
N LEU A 321 7.55 -20.87 -54.42
CA LEU A 321 7.01 -22.22 -54.34
C LEU A 321 7.22 -22.96 -55.66
N ILE A 322 7.71 -24.20 -55.57
CA ILE A 322 7.56 -25.21 -56.60
C ILE A 322 6.22 -25.90 -56.31
N GLN A 323 5.24 -25.72 -57.18
CA GLN A 323 3.95 -26.42 -57.11
C GLN A 323 3.96 -27.64 -58.01
N GLU A 324 3.24 -28.68 -57.63
CA GLU A 324 3.08 -29.93 -58.37
C GLU A 324 1.59 -30.27 -58.48
N CYS A 325 1.14 -30.63 -59.67
CA CYS A 325 -0.22 -31.07 -59.94
C CYS A 325 -0.45 -32.42 -59.28
N LYS A 326 -1.30 -32.45 -58.25
CA LYS A 326 -1.65 -33.65 -57.49
C LYS A 326 -3.17 -33.80 -57.41
N VAL A 327 -3.63 -35.02 -57.15
CA VAL A 327 -5.04 -35.25 -56.87
C VAL A 327 -5.35 -34.70 -55.48
N GLY A 328 -6.25 -33.72 -55.41
CA GLY A 328 -6.74 -33.13 -54.17
C GLY A 328 -7.64 -34.10 -53.40
N ILE A 329 -8.00 -33.72 -52.16
CA ILE A 329 -8.88 -34.51 -51.28
C ILE A 329 -10.30 -34.74 -51.84
N ASN A 330 -10.67 -33.97 -52.87
CA ASN A 330 -11.92 -34.07 -53.63
C ASN A 330 -11.82 -34.99 -54.86
N GLY A 331 -10.67 -35.66 -55.10
CA GLY A 331 -10.47 -36.59 -56.21
C GLY A 331 -10.20 -35.94 -57.57
N CYS A 332 -10.17 -34.59 -57.66
CA CYS A 332 -9.80 -33.87 -58.88
C CYS A 332 -8.35 -33.37 -58.82
N GLN A 333 -7.74 -33.06 -59.97
CA GLN A 333 -6.34 -32.60 -60.06
C GLN A 333 -6.22 -31.10 -59.74
N ASP A 334 -5.34 -30.72 -58.82
CA ASP A 334 -5.07 -29.32 -58.44
C ASP A 334 -3.58 -29.06 -58.15
N TRP A 335 -3.16 -27.79 -58.23
CA TRP A 335 -1.79 -27.36 -57.96
C TRP A 335 -1.52 -27.32 -56.46
N GLN A 336 -0.70 -28.25 -55.95
CA GLN A 336 -0.31 -28.32 -54.55
C GLN A 336 1.15 -27.90 -54.35
N VAL A 337 1.50 -27.38 -53.18
CA VAL A 337 2.89 -27.00 -52.87
C VAL A 337 3.74 -28.28 -52.73
N ALA A 338 4.79 -28.40 -53.53
CA ALA A 338 5.75 -29.49 -53.46
C ALA A 338 7.01 -29.10 -52.67
N THR A 339 7.56 -27.91 -52.96
CA THR A 339 8.76 -27.40 -52.28
C THR A 339 8.62 -25.90 -52.07
N THR A 340 8.93 -25.42 -50.86
CA THR A 340 9.13 -24.01 -50.57
C THR A 340 10.61 -23.69 -50.62
N CYS A 341 11.02 -22.70 -51.41
CA CYS A 341 12.42 -22.31 -51.51
C CYS A 341 12.93 -21.66 -50.22
N PRO A 342 14.19 -21.93 -49.82
CA PRO A 342 14.82 -21.28 -48.67
C PRO A 342 14.77 -19.75 -48.76
N LEU A 343 14.83 -19.07 -47.61
CA LEU A 343 14.75 -17.62 -47.52
C LEU A 343 15.80 -16.93 -48.42
N GLY A 344 15.35 -15.95 -49.21
CA GLY A 344 16.19 -15.24 -50.18
C GLY A 344 16.40 -15.97 -51.51
N GLN A 345 15.71 -17.09 -51.74
CA GLN A 345 15.71 -17.82 -53.01
C GLN A 345 14.33 -17.76 -53.70
N LYS A 346 14.32 -17.71 -55.04
CA LYS A 346 13.13 -17.82 -55.89
C LYS A 346 13.07 -19.20 -56.55
N CYS A 347 11.86 -19.62 -56.93
CA CYS A 347 11.72 -20.74 -57.85
C CYS A 347 12.12 -20.29 -59.26
N GLU A 348 13.01 -21.04 -59.91
CA GLU A 348 13.34 -20.84 -61.31
C GLU A 348 13.16 -22.13 -62.10
N GLN A 349 12.61 -21.99 -63.31
CA GLN A 349 12.42 -23.08 -64.26
C GLN A 349 13.50 -23.01 -65.33
N SER A 350 14.22 -24.11 -65.52
CA SER A 350 15.14 -24.31 -66.63
C SER A 350 14.76 -25.60 -67.36
N GLY A 351 14.05 -25.46 -68.47
CA GLY A 351 13.44 -26.60 -69.16
C GLY A 351 12.41 -27.34 -68.29
N SER A 352 12.62 -28.63 -68.06
CA SER A 352 11.76 -29.47 -67.20
C SER A 352 12.21 -29.51 -65.73
N ASN A 353 13.30 -28.82 -65.36
CA ASN A 353 13.82 -28.77 -64.00
C ASN A 353 13.33 -27.52 -63.26
N TYR A 354 12.92 -27.71 -62.01
CA TYR A 354 12.48 -26.67 -61.10
C TYR A 354 13.41 -26.67 -59.89
N SER A 355 14.05 -25.53 -59.61
CA SER A 355 15.05 -25.42 -58.55
C SER A 355 14.97 -24.08 -57.85
N CYS A 356 15.39 -24.06 -56.59
CA CYS A 356 15.53 -22.84 -55.82
C CYS A 356 16.88 -22.19 -56.13
N VAL A 357 16.83 -20.95 -56.61
CA VAL A 357 18.01 -20.15 -56.97
C VAL A 357 18.01 -18.85 -56.18
N ALA A 358 19.17 -18.22 -56.00
CA ALA A 358 19.23 -16.91 -55.35
C ALA A 358 18.33 -15.91 -56.08
N GLY A 359 17.39 -15.31 -55.34
CA GLY A 359 16.53 -14.25 -55.85
C GLY A 359 17.23 -12.90 -55.81
N ASN A 360 16.88 -12.01 -56.73
CA ASN A 360 17.19 -10.58 -56.52
C ASN A 360 16.28 -10.10 -55.38
N LEU A 361 16.86 -9.66 -54.27
CA LEU A 361 16.14 -9.20 -53.07
C LEU A 361 15.56 -7.80 -53.27
N THR A 362 14.57 -7.70 -54.16
CA THR A 362 13.94 -6.43 -54.55
C THR A 362 12.96 -5.92 -53.49
N GLY A 363 12.45 -6.83 -52.64
CA GLY A 363 11.37 -6.60 -51.68
C GLY A 363 9.98 -6.42 -52.31
N GLU A 364 9.88 -6.69 -53.61
CA GLU A 364 8.68 -6.50 -54.45
C GLU A 364 7.63 -7.61 -54.26
N ASP A 365 8.06 -8.83 -53.97
CA ASP A 365 7.17 -9.98 -53.90
C ASP A 365 7.77 -11.10 -53.06
N CYS A 366 7.01 -12.18 -52.93
CA CYS A 366 7.40 -13.37 -52.20
C CYS A 366 8.56 -14.14 -52.83
N GLY A 367 8.91 -13.90 -54.09
CA GLY A 367 10.13 -14.40 -54.75
C GLY A 367 11.36 -13.49 -54.54
N GLY A 368 11.16 -12.22 -54.22
CA GLY A 368 12.19 -11.20 -53.95
C GLY A 368 12.24 -10.72 -52.49
N VAL A 369 11.68 -11.48 -51.55
CA VAL A 369 11.54 -11.09 -50.14
C VAL A 369 12.89 -10.83 -49.46
N VAL A 370 13.01 -9.75 -48.69
CA VAL A 370 14.26 -9.38 -48.03
C VAL A 370 14.36 -10.01 -46.62
N PRO A 371 15.35 -10.87 -46.34
CA PRO A 371 15.54 -11.44 -45.00
C PRO A 371 16.07 -10.39 -44.02
N ILE A 372 15.49 -10.36 -42.82
CA ILE A 372 15.90 -9.50 -41.70
C ILE A 372 16.22 -10.35 -40.47
N LYS A 373 17.11 -9.84 -39.60
CA LYS A 373 17.60 -10.54 -38.40
C LYS A 373 17.56 -9.64 -37.16
N ALA A 374 17.76 -10.22 -35.98
CA ALA A 374 17.95 -9.47 -34.74
C ALA A 374 19.00 -8.34 -34.90
N GLY A 375 18.73 -7.19 -34.28
CA GLY A 375 19.53 -5.98 -34.39
C GLY A 375 19.10 -5.07 -35.53
N LYS A 376 19.97 -4.12 -35.89
CA LYS A 376 19.72 -3.09 -36.91
C LYS A 376 19.89 -3.66 -38.31
N ASN A 377 18.87 -3.54 -39.15
CA ASN A 377 18.89 -3.92 -40.57
C ASN A 377 18.74 -2.65 -41.42
N THR A 378 19.62 -2.48 -42.41
CA THR A 378 19.58 -1.39 -43.39
C THR A 378 19.31 -2.00 -44.77
N ILE A 379 18.16 -1.71 -45.34
CA ILE A 379 17.59 -2.42 -46.48
C ILE A 379 17.52 -1.50 -47.68
N ASN A 380 18.33 -1.79 -48.70
CA ASN A 380 18.13 -1.21 -50.03
C ASN A 380 17.09 -2.04 -50.77
N TRP A 381 16.11 -1.39 -51.39
CA TRP A 381 15.01 -2.07 -52.08
C TRP A 381 14.72 -1.42 -53.45
N THR A 382 14.09 -2.19 -54.35
CA THR A 382 13.78 -1.76 -55.74
C THR A 382 12.36 -2.13 -56.19
N ALA A 383 11.47 -2.40 -55.24
CA ALA A 383 10.04 -2.58 -55.44
C ALA A 383 9.41 -1.46 -56.30
N THR A 384 8.47 -1.80 -57.19
CA THR A 384 7.83 -0.89 -58.16
C THR A 384 6.35 -1.18 -58.48
N LYS A 385 5.78 -2.37 -58.21
CA LYS A 385 4.45 -2.75 -58.76
C LYS A 385 3.48 -3.42 -57.79
N ASN A 386 3.91 -4.30 -56.88
CA ASN A 386 3.00 -5.05 -56.02
C ASN A 386 2.62 -4.25 -54.76
N ASP A 387 1.36 -4.45 -54.33
CA ASP A 387 0.74 -3.78 -53.19
C ASP A 387 -0.11 -4.79 -52.38
N TYR A 388 0.53 -5.66 -51.59
CA TYR A 388 -0.19 -6.64 -50.74
C TYR A 388 -1.00 -5.99 -49.61
N LEU A 389 -0.64 -4.77 -49.22
CA LEU A 389 -1.39 -3.92 -48.28
C LEU A 389 -2.60 -3.20 -48.91
N SER A 390 -3.03 -3.57 -50.12
CA SER A 390 -4.22 -3.02 -50.79
C SER A 390 -5.30 -4.08 -51.02
N PRO A 391 -6.40 -4.10 -50.25
CA PRO A 391 -6.79 -3.12 -49.22
C PRO A 391 -6.00 -3.28 -47.91
N ILE A 392 -5.84 -2.17 -47.18
CA ILE A 392 -5.20 -2.18 -45.86
C ILE A 392 -6.06 -3.02 -44.90
N PRO A 393 -5.47 -3.92 -44.10
CA PRO A 393 -6.24 -4.69 -43.13
C PRO A 393 -7.00 -3.77 -42.16
N SER A 394 -8.24 -4.13 -41.82
CA SER A 394 -9.12 -3.31 -40.98
C SER A 394 -8.57 -3.07 -39.56
N SER A 395 -7.70 -3.95 -39.06
CA SER A 395 -6.98 -3.78 -37.79
C SER A 395 -5.91 -2.67 -37.82
N CYS A 396 -5.53 -2.18 -39.01
CA CYS A 396 -4.47 -1.20 -39.22
C CYS A 396 -4.97 0.24 -39.47
N SER A 397 -6.26 0.45 -39.75
CA SER A 397 -6.75 1.74 -40.25
C SER A 397 -8.20 2.05 -39.87
N THR A 398 -8.45 3.32 -39.52
CA THR A 398 -9.78 3.93 -39.46
C THR A 398 -10.10 4.59 -40.83
N SER A 399 -10.61 3.81 -41.78
CA SER A 399 -11.33 4.18 -43.02
C SER A 399 -10.88 5.34 -43.96
N THR A 400 -9.77 6.06 -43.76
CA THR A 400 -9.48 7.31 -44.52
C THR A 400 -8.13 7.40 -45.24
N TYR A 401 -7.31 6.35 -45.29
CA TYR A 401 -5.96 6.38 -45.87
C TYR A 401 -5.73 5.24 -46.87
N THR A 402 -4.94 5.50 -47.92
CA THR A 402 -4.50 4.50 -48.92
C THR A 402 -2.99 4.33 -48.87
N VAL A 403 -2.49 3.13 -49.17
CA VAL A 403 -1.05 2.90 -49.40
C VAL A 403 -0.65 3.60 -50.69
N MET A 404 0.47 4.32 -50.68
CA MET A 404 1.00 5.00 -51.87
C MET A 404 2.39 4.46 -52.23
N GLY A 405 2.48 3.91 -53.44
CA GLY A 405 3.68 3.22 -53.92
C GLY A 405 3.77 1.78 -53.40
N PRO A 406 4.73 1.00 -53.92
CA PRO A 406 4.84 -0.43 -53.65
C PRO A 406 5.07 -0.71 -52.17
N ASP A 407 4.45 -1.77 -51.67
CA ASP A 407 4.76 -2.27 -50.33
C ASP A 407 6.02 -3.14 -50.35
N LEU A 408 6.76 -3.08 -49.24
CA LEU A 408 7.98 -3.83 -49.08
C LEU A 408 7.71 -5.10 -48.28
N VAL A 409 8.05 -6.26 -48.86
CA VAL A 409 7.94 -7.56 -48.19
C VAL A 409 9.29 -7.94 -47.58
N LEU A 410 9.32 -8.06 -46.25
CA LEU A 410 10.46 -8.56 -45.48
C LEU A 410 10.11 -9.89 -44.82
N VAL A 411 11.13 -10.69 -44.50
CA VAL A 411 10.95 -11.98 -43.83
C VAL A 411 11.88 -12.16 -42.65
N TYR A 412 11.32 -12.64 -41.55
CA TYR A 412 12.02 -12.97 -40.33
C TYR A 412 11.73 -14.43 -39.95
N GLN A 413 12.75 -15.19 -39.59
CA GLN A 413 12.61 -16.55 -39.07
C GLN A 413 12.91 -16.56 -37.58
N ALA A 414 11.93 -16.90 -36.77
CA ALA A 414 12.09 -16.89 -35.32
C ALA A 414 12.97 -18.05 -34.86
N GLY A 415 14.11 -17.74 -34.24
CA GLY A 415 14.96 -18.72 -33.56
C GLY A 415 14.47 -19.08 -32.16
N PHE A 416 13.57 -18.28 -31.58
CA PHE A 416 13.12 -18.37 -30.18
C PHE A 416 11.59 -18.26 -30.09
N THR A 417 11.05 -18.62 -28.93
CA THR A 417 9.64 -18.40 -28.59
C THR A 417 9.55 -17.28 -27.55
N GLY A 418 8.89 -16.17 -27.89
CA GLY A 418 8.80 -15.01 -27.00
C GLY A 418 8.22 -13.77 -27.68
N SER A 419 8.63 -12.57 -27.26
CA SER A 419 8.22 -11.31 -27.91
C SER A 419 9.31 -10.80 -28.84
N LEU A 420 8.94 -10.45 -30.07
CA LEU A 420 9.79 -9.73 -31.02
C LEU A 420 9.34 -8.26 -31.06
N GLU A 421 10.20 -7.38 -30.58
CA GLU A 421 10.03 -5.94 -30.70
C GLU A 421 10.67 -5.47 -32.01
N PHE A 422 10.00 -4.57 -32.72
CA PHE A 422 10.54 -3.97 -33.93
C PHE A 422 10.34 -2.47 -33.94
N THR A 423 11.30 -1.76 -34.55
CA THR A 423 11.27 -0.31 -34.72
C THR A 423 11.68 0.03 -36.14
N VAL A 424 10.81 0.72 -36.88
CA VAL A 424 11.06 1.18 -38.24
C VAL A 424 11.33 2.68 -38.20
N GLU A 425 12.50 3.10 -38.68
CA GLU A 425 12.83 4.53 -38.79
C GLU A 425 12.01 5.16 -39.93
N LYS A 426 11.43 6.33 -39.68
CA LYS A 426 10.62 7.09 -40.65
C LYS A 426 10.95 8.58 -40.61
N PRO A 427 10.86 9.30 -41.74
CA PRO A 427 10.96 10.75 -41.73
C PRO A 427 9.85 11.39 -40.88
N LEU A 428 10.13 12.58 -40.33
CA LEU A 428 9.08 13.44 -39.78
C LEU A 428 8.02 13.71 -40.86
N SER A 429 6.77 13.94 -40.44
CA SER A 429 5.66 14.19 -41.36
C SER A 429 5.31 13.02 -42.31
N SER A 430 5.80 11.80 -42.04
CA SER A 430 5.44 10.58 -42.78
C SER A 430 4.72 9.55 -41.88
N TYR A 431 3.77 8.82 -42.48
CA TYR A 431 3.07 7.71 -41.86
C TYR A 431 3.47 6.39 -42.50
N TYR A 432 3.98 5.47 -41.68
CA TYR A 432 4.25 4.11 -42.11
C TYR A 432 3.20 3.17 -41.50
N VAL A 433 2.79 2.19 -42.30
CA VAL A 433 2.03 1.03 -41.87
C VAL A 433 2.96 -0.18 -41.89
N VAL A 434 2.90 -0.98 -40.82
CA VAL A 434 3.60 -2.27 -40.75
C VAL A 434 2.57 -3.32 -40.38
N ALA A 435 2.34 -4.30 -41.25
CA ALA A 435 1.52 -5.47 -40.95
C ALA A 435 2.39 -6.72 -40.94
N VAL A 436 2.18 -7.62 -39.98
CA VAL A 436 2.96 -8.87 -39.89
C VAL A 436 2.04 -10.08 -39.95
N SER A 437 2.39 -11.07 -40.78
CA SER A 437 1.65 -12.32 -40.95
C SER A 437 2.59 -13.52 -40.84
N SER A 438 2.14 -14.60 -40.21
CA SER A 438 2.80 -15.92 -40.24
C SER A 438 2.20 -16.89 -41.26
N GLY A 439 1.23 -16.41 -42.06
CA GLY A 439 0.59 -17.19 -43.12
C GLY A 439 1.46 -17.35 -44.36
N THR A 440 0.86 -17.82 -45.45
CA THR A 440 1.54 -17.88 -46.75
C THR A 440 1.93 -16.47 -47.18
N CYS A 441 3.17 -16.29 -47.66
CA CYS A 441 3.61 -15.00 -48.17
C CYS A 441 2.65 -14.46 -49.24
N GLY A 442 2.37 -13.15 -49.20
CA GLY A 442 1.43 -12.46 -50.05
C GLY A 442 -0.01 -12.45 -49.49
N THR A 443 -0.27 -13.14 -48.37
CA THR A 443 -1.56 -13.09 -47.68
C THR A 443 -1.43 -12.33 -46.35
N VAL A 444 -1.91 -11.08 -46.34
CA VAL A 444 -1.88 -10.23 -45.12
C VAL A 444 -3.05 -10.54 -44.18
N GLY A 445 -4.23 -10.87 -44.73
CA GLY A 445 -5.39 -11.38 -43.98
C GLY A 445 -5.72 -10.57 -42.72
N SER A 446 -5.89 -11.26 -41.58
CA SER A 446 -5.89 -10.67 -40.24
C SER A 446 -4.47 -10.73 -39.67
N PRO A 447 -3.67 -9.65 -39.77
CA PRO A 447 -2.27 -9.68 -39.36
C PRO A 447 -2.14 -9.86 -37.84
N LEU A 448 -1.07 -10.55 -37.42
CA LEU A 448 -0.74 -10.82 -36.01
C LEU A 448 -0.46 -9.54 -35.23
N THR A 449 0.16 -8.57 -35.89
CA THR A 449 0.34 -7.21 -35.41
C THR A 449 0.17 -6.27 -36.58
N CYS A 450 -0.47 -5.13 -36.32
CA CYS A 450 -0.54 -4.08 -37.31
C CYS A 450 -0.46 -2.71 -36.68
N ILE A 451 0.45 -1.90 -37.19
CA ILE A 451 0.78 -0.59 -36.63
C ILE A 451 0.60 0.44 -37.72
N GLY A 452 -0.34 1.36 -37.53
CA GLY A 452 -0.66 2.47 -38.42
C GLY A 452 -0.73 3.79 -37.66
N LEU A 453 0.27 4.07 -36.81
CA LEU A 453 0.21 5.19 -35.87
C LEU A 453 0.17 6.55 -36.59
N LYS A 454 -0.84 7.34 -36.22
CA LYS A 454 -1.07 8.73 -36.66
C LYS A 454 -0.21 9.73 -35.88
N ASP A 455 1.10 9.48 -35.74
CA ASP A 455 2.00 10.41 -35.03
C ASP A 455 3.12 10.95 -35.93
N TYR A 456 2.95 12.21 -36.33
CA TYR A 456 3.91 12.94 -37.16
C TYR A 456 5.14 13.45 -36.39
N SER A 457 5.07 13.48 -35.06
CA SER A 457 6.12 14.04 -34.21
C SER A 457 7.30 13.08 -34.01
N LEU A 458 7.10 11.79 -34.32
CA LEU A 458 8.09 10.74 -34.10
C LEU A 458 8.87 10.39 -35.38
N THR A 459 10.16 10.15 -35.22
CA THR A 459 11.10 9.69 -36.27
C THR A 459 11.14 8.17 -36.42
N SER A 460 10.27 7.45 -35.71
CA SER A 460 10.14 6.00 -35.83
C SER A 460 8.73 5.55 -35.50
N THR A 461 8.40 4.34 -35.92
CA THR A 461 7.20 3.60 -35.52
C THR A 461 7.65 2.26 -34.96
N SER A 462 7.16 1.91 -33.78
CA SER A 462 7.54 0.67 -33.09
C SER A 462 6.32 -0.15 -32.71
N GLY A 463 6.52 -1.46 -32.58
CA GLY A 463 5.65 -2.31 -31.78
C GLY A 463 6.17 -3.73 -31.69
N SER A 464 5.27 -4.64 -31.29
CA SER A 464 5.65 -5.97 -30.85
C SER A 464 4.78 -7.05 -31.47
N LEU A 465 5.30 -8.28 -31.48
CA LEU A 465 4.55 -9.48 -31.85
C LEU A 465 5.06 -10.69 -31.06
N ASN A 466 4.16 -11.61 -30.72
CA ASN A 466 4.55 -12.87 -30.11
C ASN A 466 5.02 -13.85 -31.19
N VAL A 467 6.26 -14.31 -31.08
CA VAL A 467 6.88 -15.26 -32.01
C VAL A 467 7.03 -16.64 -31.39
N THR A 468 6.96 -17.66 -32.24
CA THR A 468 7.20 -19.07 -31.90
C THR A 468 8.41 -19.56 -32.68
N SER A 469 9.33 -20.24 -31.99
CA SER A 469 10.55 -20.79 -32.61
C SER A 469 10.23 -21.68 -33.81
N GLY A 470 11.02 -21.54 -34.88
CA GLY A 470 10.83 -22.26 -36.13
C GLY A 470 9.76 -21.68 -37.06
N THR A 471 8.99 -20.68 -36.62
CA THR A 471 7.95 -20.04 -37.45
C THR A 471 8.55 -18.89 -38.27
N THR A 472 8.08 -18.76 -39.51
CA THR A 472 8.43 -17.65 -40.41
C THR A 472 7.37 -16.54 -40.35
N TYR A 473 7.82 -15.29 -40.28
CA TYR A 473 6.99 -14.10 -40.21
C TYR A 473 7.32 -13.16 -41.37
N PHE A 474 6.28 -12.68 -42.06
CA PHE A 474 6.39 -11.74 -43.17
C PHE A 474 5.93 -10.36 -42.72
N PHE A 475 6.79 -9.36 -42.88
CA PHE A 475 6.47 -7.96 -42.62
C PHE A 475 6.15 -7.28 -43.95
N TYR A 476 5.01 -6.62 -44.00
CA TYR A 476 4.57 -5.78 -45.11
C TYR A 476 4.64 -4.34 -44.63
N VAL A 477 5.55 -3.57 -45.23
CA VAL A 477 5.80 -2.17 -44.85
C VAL A 477 5.32 -1.27 -45.98
N GLY A 478 4.50 -0.28 -45.64
CA GLY A 478 3.93 0.67 -46.61
C GLY A 478 3.90 2.09 -46.05
N LYS A 479 3.68 3.08 -46.91
CA LYS A 479 3.51 4.49 -46.54
C LYS A 479 2.06 4.95 -46.80
N LEU A 480 1.51 5.79 -45.91
CA LEU A 480 0.14 6.32 -46.00
C LEU A 480 0.12 7.85 -46.37
N ASN A 481 -0.58 8.23 -47.46
CA ASN A 481 -0.94 9.58 -47.99
C ASN A 481 0.11 10.59 -48.56
N SER A 482 -0.43 11.68 -49.17
CA SER A 482 -0.16 12.28 -50.51
C SER A 482 1.14 13.08 -50.74
N GLY A 483 2.21 12.39 -51.16
CA GLY A 483 3.44 13.02 -51.66
C GLY A 483 4.20 12.11 -52.62
N THR A 484 5.14 12.66 -53.39
CA THR A 484 5.71 12.07 -54.63
C THR A 484 6.95 11.18 -54.47
N ALA A 485 7.26 10.65 -53.28
CA ALA A 485 8.41 9.74 -53.11
C ALA A 485 8.10 8.57 -52.15
N PRO A 486 8.62 7.35 -52.43
CA PRO A 486 8.20 6.11 -51.77
C PRO A 486 8.72 5.98 -50.32
N LEU A 487 8.62 4.79 -49.72
CA LEU A 487 9.29 4.43 -48.46
C LEU A 487 10.76 4.92 -48.45
N SER A 488 11.32 5.16 -47.25
CA SER A 488 12.75 5.44 -47.13
C SER A 488 13.57 4.36 -47.84
N ASN A 489 14.54 4.77 -48.66
CA ASN A 489 15.48 3.87 -49.32
C ASN A 489 16.91 4.41 -49.10
N PRO A 490 17.74 3.78 -48.25
CA PRO A 490 17.47 2.53 -47.54
C PRO A 490 16.39 2.65 -46.45
N LEU A 491 15.61 1.58 -46.25
CA LEU A 491 14.71 1.42 -45.10
C LEU A 491 15.52 0.89 -43.92
N VAL A 492 15.28 1.41 -42.72
CA VAL A 492 15.94 0.93 -41.50
C VAL A 492 14.91 0.33 -40.55
N ILE A 493 15.12 -0.94 -40.21
CA ILE A 493 14.31 -1.66 -39.22
C ILE A 493 15.24 -2.32 -38.19
N THR A 494 14.96 -2.10 -36.91
CA THR A 494 15.68 -2.72 -35.80
C THR A 494 14.77 -3.73 -35.13
N LEU A 495 15.26 -4.96 -34.97
CA LEU A 495 14.58 -6.05 -34.26
C LEU A 495 15.25 -6.30 -32.91
N ALA A 496 14.47 -6.46 -31.85
CA ALA A 496 14.95 -6.89 -30.53
C ALA A 496 14.16 -8.11 -30.06
N GLU A 497 14.88 -9.19 -29.76
CA GLU A 497 14.32 -10.48 -29.37
C GLU A 497 14.23 -10.58 -27.84
N VAL A 498 13.05 -10.88 -27.30
CA VAL A 498 12.82 -11.12 -25.88
C VAL A 498 12.41 -12.57 -25.68
N ASP A 499 13.38 -13.41 -25.32
CA ASP A 499 13.15 -14.83 -25.06
C ASP A 499 12.41 -15.02 -23.72
N CYS A 500 11.14 -15.40 -23.81
CA CYS A 500 10.28 -15.56 -22.63
C CYS A 500 10.62 -16.82 -21.80
N THR A 501 11.58 -17.64 -22.22
CA THR A 501 12.09 -18.75 -21.40
C THR A 501 13.18 -18.30 -20.42
N THR A 502 13.92 -17.24 -20.76
CA THR A 502 15.03 -16.70 -19.95
C THR A 502 14.72 -15.32 -19.36
N PHE A 503 13.71 -14.64 -19.89
CA PHE A 503 13.27 -13.33 -19.40
C PHE A 503 12.64 -13.41 -18.00
N SER A 504 13.13 -12.58 -17.08
CA SER A 504 12.55 -12.39 -15.75
C SER A 504 12.52 -10.90 -15.42
N ALA A 505 11.33 -10.32 -15.42
CA ALA A 505 11.12 -8.94 -14.97
C ALA A 505 11.47 -8.81 -13.47
N SER A 506 12.04 -7.69 -13.07
CA SER A 506 12.45 -7.48 -11.68
C SER A 506 12.27 -6.02 -11.24
N ALA A 507 12.14 -5.81 -9.93
CA ALA A 507 12.20 -4.47 -9.35
C ALA A 507 13.65 -3.97 -9.38
N VAL A 508 13.86 -2.77 -9.91
CA VAL A 508 15.18 -2.12 -10.05
C VAL A 508 15.43 -1.07 -8.98
N THR A 509 14.39 -0.46 -8.43
CA THR A 509 14.51 0.55 -7.38
C THR A 509 13.37 0.39 -6.39
N LEU A 510 13.69 0.51 -5.11
CA LEU A 510 12.78 0.35 -4.00
C LEU A 510 12.87 1.58 -3.12
N THR A 511 11.72 2.11 -2.71
CA THR A 511 11.64 3.26 -1.81
C THR A 511 10.71 2.91 -0.65
N PRO A 512 11.15 3.05 0.61
CA PRO A 512 12.55 3.16 1.03
C PRO A 512 13.39 1.98 0.50
N GLY A 513 14.68 2.20 0.30
CA GLY A 513 15.60 1.16 -0.15
C GLY A 513 15.67 -0.01 0.84
N ASN A 514 16.06 -1.20 0.37
CA ASN A 514 16.21 -2.36 1.25
C ASN A 514 17.30 -2.10 2.31
N GLY A 515 16.96 -2.25 3.59
CA GLY A 515 17.79 -1.91 4.74
C GLY A 515 17.85 -0.42 5.09
N ALA A 516 17.10 0.44 4.41
CA ALA A 516 17.11 1.87 4.68
C ALA A 516 16.45 2.22 6.02
N THR A 517 16.74 3.42 6.52
CA THR A 517 16.02 4.05 7.62
C THR A 517 15.18 5.22 7.11
N THR A 518 13.97 5.40 7.64
CA THR A 518 13.09 6.51 7.25
C THR A 518 13.09 7.60 8.31
N SER A 519 13.14 8.86 7.89
CA SER A 519 13.08 10.05 8.76
C SER A 519 11.66 10.53 9.04
N THR A 520 10.65 9.71 8.74
CA THR A 520 9.22 9.93 8.97
C THR A 520 8.54 8.61 9.34
N LEU A 521 7.45 8.67 10.10
CA LEU A 521 6.60 7.51 10.42
C LEU A 521 5.57 7.20 9.32
N LYS A 522 5.50 8.01 8.26
CA LYS A 522 4.61 7.79 7.09
C LYS A 522 5.39 7.79 5.78
N PRO A 523 6.39 6.90 5.60
CA PRO A 523 7.16 6.86 4.38
C PRO A 523 6.28 6.47 3.18
N THR A 524 6.53 7.12 2.03
CA THR A 524 5.99 6.66 0.74
C THR A 524 6.68 5.37 0.36
N LEU A 525 5.90 4.33 0.05
CA LEU A 525 6.41 3.05 -0.40
C LEU A 525 6.30 2.97 -1.93
N SER A 526 7.37 2.61 -2.63
CA SER A 526 7.32 2.37 -4.07
C SER A 526 8.29 1.29 -4.55
N ALA A 527 7.95 0.68 -5.67
CA ALA A 527 8.80 -0.24 -6.42
C ALA A 527 8.76 0.10 -7.91
N ASP A 528 9.93 0.32 -8.49
CA ASP A 528 10.13 0.54 -9.92
C ASP A 528 10.57 -0.77 -10.60
N PHE A 529 9.98 -1.06 -11.76
CA PHE A 529 10.25 -2.26 -12.55
C PHE A 529 10.96 -1.91 -13.87
N ASP A 530 11.81 -2.82 -14.33
CA ASP A 530 12.52 -2.70 -15.62
C ASP A 530 11.57 -2.69 -16.84
N VAL A 531 10.46 -3.43 -16.74
CA VAL A 531 9.41 -3.51 -17.75
C VAL A 531 8.02 -3.17 -17.18
N PRO A 532 7.05 -2.77 -18.02
CA PRO A 532 5.69 -2.58 -17.56
C PRO A 532 5.10 -3.91 -17.06
N VAL A 533 4.33 -3.86 -15.99
CA VAL A 533 3.67 -5.03 -15.38
C VAL A 533 2.16 -4.93 -15.50
N LEU A 534 1.46 -6.07 -15.40
CA LEU A 534 0.01 -6.07 -15.35
C LEU A 534 -0.48 -5.47 -14.03
N THR A 535 -1.49 -4.62 -14.12
CA THR A 535 -2.04 -3.89 -12.95
C THR A 535 -3.08 -4.69 -12.17
N THR A 536 -3.24 -5.98 -12.50
CA THR A 536 -4.18 -6.92 -11.86
C THR A 536 -3.45 -8.16 -11.34
N GLY A 537 -4.08 -8.93 -10.46
CA GLY A 537 -3.54 -10.22 -9.98
C GLY A 537 -2.42 -10.15 -8.93
N TRP A 538 -2.01 -8.96 -8.50
CA TRP A 538 -0.96 -8.78 -7.49
C TRP A 538 -1.51 -8.71 -6.05
N THR A 539 -0.64 -9.02 -5.09
CA THR A 539 -0.86 -8.84 -3.65
C THR A 539 0.37 -8.19 -3.02
N VAL A 540 0.18 -7.11 -2.28
CA VAL A 540 1.20 -6.44 -1.48
C VAL A 540 0.91 -6.73 0.00
N LYS A 541 1.90 -7.25 0.72
CA LYS A 541 1.84 -7.43 2.17
C LYS A 541 2.87 -6.52 2.82
N VAL A 542 2.44 -5.75 3.82
CA VAL A 542 3.31 -4.87 4.62
C VAL A 542 3.24 -5.34 6.06
N THR A 543 4.32 -5.92 6.56
CA THR A 543 4.39 -6.45 7.93
C THR A 543 5.48 -5.75 8.70
N GLY A 544 5.28 -5.54 10.00
CA GLY A 544 6.30 -4.97 10.87
C GLY A 544 6.38 -5.67 12.22
N ASN A 545 7.56 -5.62 12.84
CA ASN A 545 7.83 -6.29 14.11
C ASN A 545 7.14 -5.64 15.34
N LYS A 546 6.42 -4.52 15.14
CA LYS A 546 5.69 -3.80 16.19
C LYS A 546 4.17 -3.75 15.93
N GLY A 547 3.67 -4.67 15.11
CA GLY A 547 2.24 -4.91 14.93
C GLY A 547 1.67 -4.43 13.60
N THR A 548 2.45 -3.79 12.73
CA THR A 548 1.99 -3.50 11.37
C THR A 548 1.72 -4.80 10.62
N ASN A 549 0.51 -4.95 10.07
CA ASN A 549 0.13 -6.11 9.27
C ASN A 549 -0.98 -5.72 8.28
N LEU A 550 -0.58 -5.22 7.12
CA LEU A 550 -1.48 -4.78 6.05
C LEU A 550 -1.38 -5.71 4.85
N THR A 551 -2.48 -5.87 4.13
CA THR A 551 -2.52 -6.62 2.87
C THR A 551 -3.39 -5.87 1.86
N PHE A 552 -2.87 -5.67 0.67
CA PHE A 552 -3.54 -5.02 -0.45
C PHE A 552 -3.58 -5.99 -1.64
N THR A 553 -4.73 -6.15 -2.27
CA THR A 553 -4.93 -7.03 -3.44
C THR A 553 -5.53 -6.25 -4.59
N ALA A 554 -5.11 -6.52 -5.83
CA ALA A 554 -5.63 -5.81 -7.00
C ALA A 554 -7.13 -6.07 -7.26
N PRO A 555 -7.91 -5.07 -7.70
CA PRO A 555 -7.59 -3.65 -7.73
C PRO A 555 -7.69 -3.02 -6.32
N ASN A 556 -6.81 -2.07 -5.98
CA ASN A 556 -6.87 -1.37 -4.70
C ASN A 556 -6.49 0.11 -4.89
N SER A 557 -7.27 1.04 -4.33
CA SER A 557 -7.01 2.47 -4.42
C SER A 557 -5.78 2.93 -3.64
N ALA A 558 -5.31 2.15 -2.67
CA ALA A 558 -4.05 2.40 -1.96
C ALA A 558 -2.82 2.17 -2.83
N VAL A 559 -2.96 1.44 -3.95
CA VAL A 559 -1.86 1.15 -4.87
C VAL A 559 -2.13 1.80 -6.21
N THR A 560 -1.24 2.69 -6.64
CA THR A 560 -1.36 3.41 -7.91
C THR A 560 -0.18 3.11 -8.82
N TRP A 561 -0.44 3.17 -10.12
CA TRP A 561 0.53 2.86 -11.15
C TRP A 561 0.91 4.12 -11.93
N THR A 562 2.20 4.39 -12.03
CA THR A 562 2.74 5.52 -12.81
C THR A 562 3.80 5.02 -13.80
N ASN A 563 4.33 5.94 -14.62
CA ASN A 563 5.38 5.65 -15.60
C ASN A 563 5.03 4.49 -16.55
N SER A 564 3.84 4.54 -17.16
CA SER A 564 3.33 3.49 -18.04
C SER A 564 3.34 2.10 -17.38
N ASN A 565 2.83 2.01 -16.15
CA ASN A 565 2.77 0.79 -15.33
C ASN A 565 4.14 0.19 -14.97
N LYS A 566 5.19 1.01 -14.90
CA LYS A 566 6.51 0.60 -14.40
C LYS A 566 6.76 0.94 -12.94
N THR A 567 5.97 1.82 -12.35
CA THR A 567 6.15 2.25 -10.95
C THR A 567 4.88 1.92 -10.17
N MET A 568 5.03 1.07 -9.15
CA MET A 568 3.98 0.79 -8.16
C MET A 568 4.19 1.71 -6.96
N ASN A 569 3.21 2.58 -6.67
CA ASN A 569 3.20 3.42 -5.47
C ASN A 569 2.18 2.86 -4.48
N ILE A 570 2.60 2.55 -3.27
CA ILE A 570 1.78 1.98 -2.20
C ILE A 570 1.62 3.04 -1.11
N ASN A 571 0.38 3.38 -0.78
CA ASN A 571 0.03 4.23 0.35
C ASN A 571 -0.54 3.34 1.49
N PRO A 572 0.24 3.05 2.55
CA PRO A 572 -0.21 2.18 3.63
C PRO A 572 -1.44 2.70 4.39
N GLY A 573 -1.73 4.01 4.31
CA GLY A 573 -2.84 4.63 5.04
C GLY A 573 -2.67 4.70 6.55
N ILE A 574 -1.51 4.26 7.07
CA ILE A 574 -1.19 4.23 8.50
C ILE A 574 0.04 5.06 8.83
N THR A 575 0.19 5.39 10.11
CA THR A 575 1.45 5.79 10.71
C THR A 575 2.13 4.53 11.25
N PHE A 576 3.35 4.25 10.81
CA PHE A 576 4.11 3.12 11.35
C PHE A 576 4.59 3.42 12.78
N PRO A 577 4.57 2.43 13.69
CA PRO A 577 5.22 2.54 14.98
C PRO A 577 6.70 2.96 14.89
N ALA A 578 7.10 3.89 15.74
CA ALA A 578 8.48 4.31 15.91
C ALA A 578 9.42 3.13 16.23
N GLY A 579 10.55 3.04 15.53
CA GLY A 579 11.51 1.94 15.71
C GLY A 579 11.02 0.60 15.16
N GLU A 580 10.00 0.57 14.31
CA GLU A 580 9.52 -0.66 13.66
C GLU A 580 10.42 -1.04 12.48
N VAL A 581 10.74 -2.33 12.37
CA VAL A 581 11.33 -2.91 11.16
C VAL A 581 10.18 -3.44 10.31
N VAL A 582 9.96 -2.76 9.19
CA VAL A 582 8.88 -3.06 8.24
C VAL A 582 9.45 -3.89 7.10
N THR A 583 8.71 -4.88 6.64
CA THR A 583 8.95 -5.69 5.44
C THR A 583 7.79 -5.52 4.49
N VAL A 584 8.10 -5.29 3.22
CA VAL A 584 7.14 -5.22 2.12
C VAL A 584 7.39 -6.38 1.18
N ASP A 585 6.35 -7.18 0.97
CA ASP A 585 6.34 -8.34 0.07
C ASP A 585 5.33 -8.10 -1.05
N VAL A 586 5.77 -8.17 -2.31
CA VAL A 586 4.88 -8.07 -3.47
C VAL A 586 4.86 -9.40 -4.22
N THR A 587 3.68 -9.94 -4.46
CA THR A 587 3.46 -11.26 -5.09
C THR A 587 2.40 -11.18 -6.17
N GLY A 588 2.32 -12.19 -7.04
CA GLY A 588 1.29 -12.27 -8.09
C GLY A 588 1.48 -11.31 -9.27
N LEU A 589 2.55 -10.50 -9.26
CA LEU A 589 2.89 -9.65 -10.39
C LEU A 589 3.28 -10.48 -11.61
N THR A 590 2.77 -10.07 -12.76
CA THR A 590 3.12 -10.62 -14.08
C THR A 590 3.57 -9.50 -14.99
N ASP A 591 4.59 -9.78 -15.79
CA ASP A 591 5.11 -8.81 -16.73
C ASP A 591 4.20 -8.70 -17.96
N SER A 592 4.13 -7.51 -18.58
CA SER A 592 3.28 -7.27 -19.74
C SER A 592 3.84 -7.81 -21.07
N LYS A 593 5.10 -8.25 -21.12
CA LYS A 593 5.77 -8.70 -22.34
C LYS A 593 5.61 -10.20 -22.56
N CYS A 594 5.96 -10.99 -21.56
CA CYS A 594 6.00 -12.45 -21.60
C CYS A 594 4.89 -13.10 -20.77
N SER A 595 4.08 -12.31 -20.05
CA SER A 595 3.07 -12.82 -19.11
C SER A 595 3.67 -13.80 -18.09
N LYS A 596 4.94 -13.60 -17.72
CA LYS A 596 5.66 -14.40 -16.74
C LYS A 596 5.59 -13.74 -15.37
N PRO A 597 5.70 -14.52 -14.28
CA PRO A 597 5.82 -13.96 -12.95
C PRO A 597 7.03 -13.02 -12.87
N VAL A 598 6.82 -11.83 -12.33
CA VAL A 598 7.91 -10.91 -11.96
C VAL A 598 8.64 -11.51 -10.76
N THR A 599 9.98 -11.42 -10.72
CA THR A 599 10.76 -11.81 -9.54
C THR A 599 10.21 -11.10 -8.31
N LYS A 600 9.73 -11.87 -7.33
CA LYS A 600 9.05 -11.37 -6.13
C LYS A 600 9.85 -10.24 -5.45
N PRO A 601 9.41 -8.97 -5.51
CA PRO A 601 10.03 -7.90 -4.76
C PRO A 601 9.80 -8.14 -3.25
N THR A 602 10.87 -8.20 -2.48
CA THR A 602 10.83 -8.26 -1.02
C THR A 602 11.89 -7.34 -0.47
N TRP A 603 11.51 -6.40 0.39
CA TRP A 603 12.47 -5.49 1.02
C TRP A 603 12.01 -5.05 2.40
N GLY A 604 12.97 -4.72 3.24
CA GLY A 604 12.70 -4.17 4.56
C GLY A 604 13.30 -2.79 4.75
N PHE A 605 12.73 -2.02 5.67
CA PHE A 605 13.28 -0.75 6.12
C PHE A 605 12.96 -0.56 7.60
N THR A 606 13.72 0.30 8.27
CA THR A 606 13.49 0.61 9.69
C THR A 606 12.93 2.02 9.82
N VAL A 607 11.81 2.13 10.51
CA VAL A 607 11.22 3.39 10.90
C VAL A 607 12.02 3.91 12.10
N ILE A 608 12.56 5.12 12.03
CA ILE A 608 13.36 5.66 13.14
C ILE A 608 12.51 5.83 14.40
N THR A 609 13.12 5.63 15.57
CA THR A 609 12.54 6.11 16.83
C THR A 609 12.86 7.58 16.96
N PRO A 610 11.87 8.49 16.87
CA PRO A 610 12.17 9.91 16.93
C PRO A 610 12.67 10.25 18.34
N PRO A 611 13.78 11.00 18.47
CA PRO A 611 14.31 11.36 19.79
C PRO A 611 13.38 12.31 20.54
N CYS A 612 12.44 12.93 19.82
CA CYS A 612 11.42 13.81 20.36
C CYS A 612 10.05 13.34 19.81
N ALA A 613 9.09 13.06 20.69
CA ALA A 613 7.73 12.69 20.28
C ALA A 613 6.75 13.79 20.72
N PRO A 614 5.75 14.17 19.89
CA PRO A 614 4.73 15.12 20.29
C PRO A 614 4.13 14.77 21.66
N GLY A 615 4.08 15.76 22.55
CA GLY A 615 3.61 15.61 23.94
C GLY A 615 4.64 15.04 24.93
N THR A 616 5.89 14.84 24.53
CA THR A 616 6.98 14.35 25.42
C THR A 616 8.12 15.36 25.50
N GLY A 617 8.89 15.35 26.61
CA GLY A 617 10.14 16.11 26.70
C GLY A 617 10.01 17.63 26.49
N GLY A 618 8.85 18.21 26.80
CA GLY A 618 8.59 19.64 26.56
C GLY A 618 8.08 19.99 25.16
N MET A 619 7.90 18.99 24.28
CA MET A 619 7.21 19.16 23.01
C MET A 619 5.70 19.32 23.19
N LEU A 620 5.10 20.11 22.30
CA LEU A 620 3.67 20.20 22.13
C LEU A 620 3.12 18.89 21.60
N GLY A 621 1.88 18.59 21.94
CA GLY A 621 1.12 17.52 21.31
C GLY A 621 0.59 17.92 19.92
N GLY A 622 -0.16 17.00 19.32
CA GLY A 622 -0.87 17.24 18.06
C GLY A 622 -2.32 17.71 18.24
N GLY A 623 -2.73 18.03 19.48
CA GLY A 623 -4.12 18.33 19.79
C GLY A 623 -4.56 19.67 19.21
N VAL A 624 -5.59 19.68 18.37
CA VAL A 624 -6.07 20.89 17.68
C VAL A 624 -7.39 21.39 18.28
N THR A 625 -7.47 22.69 18.57
CA THR A 625 -8.71 23.42 18.84
C THR A 625 -8.88 24.51 17.80
N LYS A 626 -10.08 24.63 17.20
CA LYS A 626 -10.40 25.66 16.21
C LYS A 626 -11.31 26.74 16.78
N VAL A 627 -11.05 27.98 16.40
CA VAL A 627 -11.78 29.17 16.84
C VAL A 627 -12.12 30.01 15.62
N ALA A 628 -13.36 30.51 15.52
CA ALA A 628 -13.74 31.42 14.44
C ALA A 628 -12.91 32.70 14.49
N GLY A 629 -12.35 33.09 13.34
CA GLY A 629 -11.54 34.29 13.20
C GLY A 629 -12.06 35.25 12.12
N PRO A 630 -11.36 36.37 11.88
CA PRO A 630 -11.72 37.34 10.86
C PRO A 630 -11.45 36.80 9.44
N SER A 631 -12.33 37.11 8.50
CA SER A 631 -12.12 36.75 7.08
C SER A 631 -10.95 37.54 6.50
N GLY A 632 -10.02 36.86 5.81
CA GLY A 632 -8.90 37.52 5.15
C GLY A 632 -7.78 36.56 4.79
N LEU A 633 -6.90 37.02 3.89
CA LEU A 633 -5.60 36.39 3.64
C LEU A 633 -4.60 36.97 4.64
N TRP A 634 -4.14 36.16 5.58
CA TRP A 634 -3.12 36.54 6.58
C TRP A 634 -1.79 35.91 6.20
N TYR A 635 -0.73 36.70 6.19
CA TYR A 635 0.62 36.25 5.83
C TYR A 635 1.41 35.76 7.04
N TYR A 636 1.06 36.24 8.23
CA TYR A 636 1.72 35.89 9.48
C TYR A 636 0.71 35.73 10.62
N VAL A 637 1.10 34.90 11.58
CA VAL A 637 0.45 34.74 12.88
C VAL A 637 1.53 34.92 13.93
N ALA A 638 1.27 35.73 14.94
CA ALA A 638 2.18 35.92 16.08
C ALA A 638 1.37 35.88 17.37
N ALA A 639 1.95 35.40 18.45
CA ALA A 639 1.28 35.33 19.74
C ALA A 639 2.19 35.96 20.80
N ASP A 640 1.66 36.90 21.57
CA ASP A 640 2.39 37.42 22.73
C ASP A 640 2.61 36.34 23.79
N GLN A 641 3.34 36.67 24.85
CA GLN A 641 3.63 35.75 25.95
C GLN A 641 2.70 35.97 27.15
N ASP A 642 1.73 36.90 27.06
CA ASP A 642 0.74 37.14 28.10
C ASP A 642 -0.38 36.10 27.97
N PRO A 643 -0.67 35.29 29.02
CA PRO A 643 -1.79 34.35 28.99
C PRO A 643 -3.15 34.99 28.71
N ASN A 644 -3.32 36.27 29.08
CA ASN A 644 -4.52 37.06 28.83
C ASN A 644 -4.36 38.05 27.66
N GLY A 645 -3.24 37.95 26.93
CA GLY A 645 -2.94 38.80 25.79
C GLY A 645 -3.68 38.38 24.53
N TYR A 646 -2.97 38.42 23.41
CA TYR A 646 -3.54 38.35 22.09
C TYR A 646 -2.74 37.45 21.14
N VAL A 647 -3.49 36.89 20.18
CA VAL A 647 -2.94 36.33 18.95
C VAL A 647 -3.19 37.35 17.84
N TYR A 648 -2.14 37.69 17.11
CA TYR A 648 -2.15 38.68 16.05
C TYR A 648 -2.16 37.99 14.69
N LEU A 649 -2.96 38.53 13.78
CA LEU A 649 -3.15 38.06 12.41
C LEU A 649 -3.00 39.26 11.49
N GLY A 650 -2.13 39.18 10.49
CA GLY A 650 -1.93 40.33 9.62
C GLY A 650 -1.35 40.01 8.26
N ASN A 651 -1.37 41.02 7.41
CA ASN A 651 -0.78 41.07 6.08
C ASN A 651 -0.18 42.46 5.85
N THR A 652 0.13 42.82 4.60
CA THR A 652 0.74 44.12 4.25
C THR A 652 -0.22 45.31 4.31
N SER A 653 -1.51 45.10 4.59
CA SER A 653 -2.52 46.16 4.58
C SER A 653 -3.39 46.23 5.85
N THR A 654 -3.47 45.14 6.60
CA THR A 654 -4.40 45.00 7.72
C THR A 654 -3.78 44.19 8.84
N LEU A 655 -4.06 44.61 10.08
CA LEU A 655 -3.67 43.93 11.30
C LEU A 655 -4.88 43.73 12.20
N TRP A 656 -5.05 42.50 12.66
CA TRP A 656 -6.04 42.06 13.62
C TRP A 656 -5.37 41.47 14.85
N ARG A 657 -6.09 41.51 15.97
CA ARG A 657 -5.77 40.76 17.16
C ARG A 657 -7.00 40.05 17.70
N MET A 658 -6.79 38.90 18.32
CA MET A 658 -7.81 38.08 18.95
C MET A 658 -7.41 37.85 20.41
N SER A 659 -8.28 38.17 21.36
CA SER A 659 -7.97 37.96 22.78
C SER A 659 -7.86 36.47 23.10
N LYS A 660 -6.83 36.07 23.85
CA LYS A 660 -6.69 34.70 24.31
C LYS A 660 -7.79 34.38 25.33
N GLY A 661 -8.36 33.18 25.24
CA GLY A 661 -9.43 32.71 26.13
C GLY A 661 -10.85 33.19 25.77
N THR A 662 -11.05 34.48 25.53
CA THR A 662 -12.36 35.04 25.16
C THR A 662 -12.59 35.14 23.65
N TRP A 663 -11.54 35.10 22.84
CA TRP A 663 -11.58 35.08 21.38
C TRP A 663 -12.31 36.26 20.73
N ILE A 664 -12.30 37.41 21.42
CA ILE A 664 -12.85 38.66 20.90
C ILE A 664 -11.92 39.18 19.81
N GLN A 665 -12.47 39.36 18.61
CA GLN A 665 -11.76 39.86 17.44
C GLN A 665 -11.77 41.39 17.41
N GLN A 666 -10.61 42.00 17.20
CA GLN A 666 -10.46 43.46 17.12
C GLN A 666 -9.53 43.82 15.96
N THR A 667 -9.91 44.83 15.18
CA THR A 667 -8.96 45.50 14.28
C THR A 667 -7.94 46.28 15.11
N ALA A 668 -6.75 46.51 14.55
CA ALA A 668 -5.77 47.42 15.12
C ALA A 668 -5.99 48.85 14.55
N PRO A 669 -6.77 49.72 15.21
CA PRO A 669 -7.10 51.04 14.69
C PRO A 669 -5.85 51.94 14.61
N GLY A 670 -5.73 52.69 13.51
CA GLY A 670 -4.65 53.65 13.31
C GLY A 670 -3.32 53.06 12.81
N VAL A 671 -3.24 51.74 12.57
CA VAL A 671 -2.05 51.12 11.97
C VAL A 671 -1.93 51.51 10.50
N SER A 672 -0.85 52.20 10.13
CA SER A 672 -0.52 52.54 8.75
C SER A 672 -0.05 51.30 7.96
N THR A 673 -0.43 51.20 6.70
CA THR A 673 0.07 50.13 5.80
C THR A 673 1.57 50.22 5.56
N SER A 674 2.17 51.41 5.73
CA SER A 674 3.63 51.59 5.66
C SER A 674 4.37 50.89 6.79
N TRP A 675 3.69 50.52 7.88
CA TRP A 675 4.32 49.79 8.98
C TRP A 675 4.23 48.27 8.81
N LEU A 676 3.41 47.77 7.88
CA LEU A 676 3.04 46.38 7.79
C LEU A 676 3.78 45.63 6.66
N GLY A 677 4.41 44.53 7.04
CA GLY A 677 5.24 43.71 6.14
C GLY A 677 4.68 42.32 5.87
N TYR A 678 5.59 41.39 5.56
CA TYR A 678 5.29 39.95 5.44
C TYR A 678 5.64 39.15 6.69
N ASN A 679 6.12 39.81 7.73
CA ASN A 679 6.51 39.15 8.97
C ASN A 679 6.05 39.95 10.17
N MET A 680 5.75 39.21 11.23
CA MET A 680 5.55 39.75 12.56
C MET A 680 6.18 38.79 13.56
N PHE A 681 6.93 39.33 14.51
CA PHE A 681 7.57 38.57 15.58
C PHE A 681 7.42 39.31 16.91
N MET A 682 7.66 38.59 18.00
CA MET A 682 7.44 39.11 19.35
C MET A 682 8.76 39.27 20.10
N ASN A 683 8.86 40.30 20.94
CA ASN A 683 9.85 40.40 22.01
C ASN A 683 9.11 40.47 23.35
N GLY A 684 9.02 39.36 24.07
CA GLY A 684 8.07 39.26 25.18
C GLY A 684 6.65 39.52 24.68
N ASN A 685 6.01 40.58 25.18
CA ASN A 685 4.65 40.95 24.80
C ASN A 685 4.56 41.99 23.68
N ASP A 686 5.69 42.51 23.23
CA ASP A 686 5.72 43.61 22.27
C ASP A 686 5.72 43.06 20.82
N PRO A 687 4.78 43.50 19.97
CA PRO A 687 4.71 43.11 18.56
C PRO A 687 5.63 43.96 17.66
N PHE A 688 6.40 43.29 16.80
CA PHE A 688 7.28 43.92 15.82
C PHE A 688 6.93 43.48 14.40
N THR A 689 7.05 44.39 13.45
CA THR A 689 6.80 44.20 12.02
C THR A 689 7.85 44.94 11.22
N ASN A 690 8.01 44.63 9.94
CA ASN A 690 8.90 45.32 9.04
C ASN A 690 8.15 46.07 7.94
N GLU A 691 8.80 47.07 7.36
CA GLU A 691 8.26 47.77 6.18
C GLU A 691 8.22 46.85 4.93
N TYR A 692 7.29 47.15 4.02
CA TYR A 692 7.10 46.47 2.71
C TYR A 692 7.65 47.28 1.51
N THR A 693 8.65 48.16 1.67
CA THR A 693 9.11 49.03 0.58
C THR A 693 10.11 48.34 -0.36
N LEU A 694 9.81 48.41 -1.66
CA LEU A 694 10.58 47.80 -2.76
C LEU A 694 11.69 48.68 -3.33
N THR A 695 11.61 49.98 -3.06
CA THR A 695 12.40 51.01 -3.77
C THR A 695 13.30 51.81 -2.82
N GLY A 696 13.26 51.52 -1.52
CA GLY A 696 14.08 52.18 -0.51
C GLY A 696 15.50 51.62 -0.48
N THR A 697 16.44 52.42 0.04
CA THR A 697 17.82 52.00 0.35
C THR A 697 18.03 51.76 1.85
N THR A 698 17.00 52.00 2.67
CA THR A 698 17.01 51.80 4.11
C THR A 698 15.75 51.04 4.48
N GLY A 699 15.91 49.89 5.11
CA GLY A 699 14.80 49.10 5.62
C GLY A 699 14.54 49.40 7.09
N TYR A 700 13.28 49.24 7.50
CA TYR A 700 12.80 49.54 8.84
C TYR A 700 12.11 48.33 9.48
N VAL A 701 12.41 48.12 10.76
CA VAL A 701 11.59 47.32 11.68
C VAL A 701 10.93 48.26 12.65
N TYR A 702 9.62 48.12 12.83
CA TYR A 702 8.82 48.93 13.74
C TYR A 702 8.39 48.11 14.95
N LYS A 703 8.48 48.72 16.14
CA LYS A 703 7.74 48.26 17.31
C LYS A 703 6.33 48.85 17.25
N LEU A 704 5.31 48.00 17.23
CA LEU A 704 3.92 48.44 17.33
C LEU A 704 3.55 48.59 18.80
N ILE A 705 2.90 49.71 19.13
CA ILE A 705 2.48 50.07 20.48
C ILE A 705 0.95 50.01 20.52
N PRO A 706 0.37 48.96 21.12
CA PRO A 706 -1.08 48.80 21.18
C PRO A 706 -1.73 49.89 22.05
N GLY A 707 -2.88 50.40 21.60
CA GLY A 707 -3.65 51.42 22.32
C GLY A 707 -5.01 51.67 21.67
N ALA A 708 -5.70 52.74 22.10
CA ALA A 708 -6.94 53.19 21.46
C ALA A 708 -6.71 53.61 20.00
N ASN A 709 -5.56 54.23 19.73
CA ASN A 709 -4.95 54.38 18.41
C ASN A 709 -3.55 53.78 18.50
N TRP A 710 -3.23 52.87 17.60
CA TRP A 710 -1.92 52.24 17.58
C TRP A 710 -0.86 53.22 17.09
N ALA A 711 0.32 53.14 17.69
CA ALA A 711 1.49 53.88 17.24
C ALA A 711 2.58 52.91 16.79
N ALA A 712 3.51 53.39 15.98
CA ALA A 712 4.72 52.68 15.60
C ALA A 712 5.94 53.49 16.04
N GLN A 713 6.97 52.81 16.54
CA GLN A 713 8.28 53.37 16.83
C GLN A 713 9.31 52.69 15.92
N ASP A 714 10.13 53.50 15.24
CA ASP A 714 11.26 53.01 14.46
C ASP A 714 12.23 52.27 15.38
N PHE A 715 12.28 50.95 15.26
CA PHE A 715 13.02 50.11 16.19
C PHE A 715 14.44 49.84 15.68
N VAL A 716 14.54 49.32 14.45
CA VAL A 716 15.82 49.01 13.80
C VAL A 716 15.84 49.53 12.38
N THR A 717 16.98 50.09 11.98
CA THR A 717 17.29 50.43 10.59
C THR A 717 18.51 49.66 10.09
N PHE A 718 18.53 49.37 8.80
CA PHE A 718 19.63 48.66 8.15
C PHE A 718 19.77 49.08 6.68
N PRO A 719 20.99 49.00 6.11
CA PRO A 719 21.18 49.16 4.67
C PRO A 719 20.42 48.07 3.93
N GLN A 720 19.57 48.43 2.97
CA GLN A 720 18.81 47.47 2.17
C GLN A 720 19.18 47.66 0.70
N VAL A 721 19.47 46.56 -0.01
CA VAL A 721 19.60 46.59 -1.46
C VAL A 721 18.20 46.68 -2.07
N PRO A 722 17.96 47.58 -3.05
CA PRO A 722 16.66 47.66 -3.71
C PRO A 722 16.27 46.32 -4.33
N GLY A 723 15.15 45.74 -3.86
CA GLY A 723 14.67 44.43 -4.27
C GLY A 723 14.85 43.31 -3.24
N ASP A 724 15.61 43.52 -2.16
CA ASP A 724 15.73 42.57 -1.05
C ASP A 724 14.55 42.76 -0.08
N TYR A 725 13.99 41.66 0.43
CA TYR A 725 12.81 41.73 1.31
C TYR A 725 13.09 41.08 2.66
N ILE A 726 12.88 41.80 3.77
CA ILE A 726 12.77 41.11 5.06
C ILE A 726 11.48 40.30 5.11
N ARG A 727 11.61 39.00 5.35
CA ARG A 727 10.47 38.07 5.53
C ARG A 727 10.50 37.29 6.84
N SER A 728 11.53 37.52 7.63
CA SER A 728 11.75 36.78 8.86
C SER A 728 12.44 37.64 9.89
N GLY A 729 11.91 37.64 11.11
CA GLY A 729 12.53 38.22 12.28
C GLY A 729 12.28 37.34 13.50
N VAL A 730 13.23 37.31 14.42
CA VAL A 730 13.12 36.56 15.67
C VAL A 730 13.97 37.19 16.76
N THR A 731 13.52 37.06 18.00
CA THR A 731 14.29 37.45 19.19
C THR A 731 15.02 36.25 19.77
N TYR A 732 16.30 36.41 20.08
CA TYR A 732 17.11 35.37 20.72
C TYR A 732 18.21 35.99 21.58
N LYS A 733 18.29 35.57 22.86
CA LYS A 733 19.31 36.01 23.85
C LYS A 733 19.63 37.52 23.82
N GLY A 734 18.59 38.35 23.86
CA GLY A 734 18.73 39.82 23.92
C GLY A 734 19.08 40.49 22.59
N LYS A 735 19.03 39.76 21.47
CA LYS A 735 19.16 40.29 20.12
C LYS A 735 17.89 40.06 19.31
N VAL A 736 17.65 40.93 18.34
CA VAL A 736 16.74 40.70 17.22
C VAL A 736 17.57 40.29 16.03
N TYR A 737 17.20 39.19 15.39
CA TYR A 737 17.79 38.69 14.15
C TYR A 737 16.81 38.86 13.02
N LEU A 738 17.33 39.23 11.85
CA LEU A 738 16.57 39.50 10.64
C LEU A 738 17.23 38.80 9.46
N MET A 739 16.42 38.40 8.49
CA MET A 739 16.90 37.77 7.27
C MET A 739 16.17 38.31 6.04
N THR A 740 16.94 38.63 4.99
CA THR A 740 16.38 38.96 3.68
C THR A 740 16.03 37.68 2.92
N THR A 741 14.99 37.73 2.09
CA THR A 741 14.74 36.69 1.10
C THR A 741 15.17 37.13 -0.28
N GLU A 742 15.80 36.18 -0.96
CA GLU A 742 16.12 36.25 -2.36
C GLU A 742 15.23 35.32 -3.19
N SER A 743 14.96 35.71 -4.43
CA SER A 743 14.14 34.92 -5.38
C SER A 743 14.97 33.95 -6.23
N LEU A 744 16.29 34.14 -6.26
CA LEU A 744 17.24 33.35 -7.05
C LEU A 744 18.23 32.64 -6.15
N ALA A 745 18.51 31.36 -6.43
CA ALA A 745 19.42 30.56 -5.60
C ALA A 745 20.88 31.04 -5.66
N THR A 746 21.22 31.84 -6.66
CA THR A 746 22.54 32.45 -6.85
C THR A 746 22.69 33.80 -6.16
N ALA A 747 21.61 34.37 -5.63
CA ALA A 747 21.66 35.59 -4.85
C ALA A 747 22.01 35.28 -3.39
N ASN A 748 22.44 36.31 -2.67
CA ASN A 748 22.88 36.18 -1.29
C ASN A 748 21.73 36.54 -0.35
N HIS A 749 21.31 35.59 0.47
CA HIS A 749 20.47 35.89 1.62
C HIS A 749 21.31 36.57 2.70
N GLU A 750 20.90 37.75 3.15
CA GLU A 750 21.60 38.55 4.15
C GLU A 750 21.02 38.31 5.55
N LEU A 751 21.92 38.18 6.53
CA LEU A 751 21.59 38.02 7.93
C LEU A 751 22.06 39.24 8.72
N TRP A 752 21.16 39.78 9.53
CA TRP A 752 21.38 40.99 10.31
C TRP A 752 21.01 40.77 11.78
N SER A 753 21.64 41.49 12.69
CA SER A 753 21.25 41.52 14.10
C SER A 753 21.27 42.91 14.71
N ALA A 754 20.43 43.13 15.72
CA ALA A 754 20.41 44.36 16.52
C ALA A 754 20.16 44.04 18.00
N ASN A 755 20.50 44.96 18.89
CA ASN A 755 20.14 44.84 20.31
C ASN A 755 18.61 44.88 20.47
N ALA A 756 18.04 43.93 21.21
CA ALA A 756 16.59 43.86 21.45
C ALA A 756 16.08 44.92 22.44
N ALA A 757 16.97 45.49 23.26
CA ALA A 757 16.69 46.56 24.21
C ALA A 757 17.78 47.65 24.13
N PRO A 758 17.85 48.40 23.02
CA PRO A 758 18.85 49.44 22.86
C PRO A 758 18.51 50.66 23.74
N PRO A 759 19.51 51.46 24.12
CA PRO A 759 19.29 52.67 24.92
C PRO A 759 18.56 53.78 24.13
N THR A 760 18.61 53.74 22.80
CA THR A 760 18.00 54.73 21.89
C THR A 760 17.43 54.05 20.65
N PHE A 761 16.43 54.69 20.04
CA PHE A 761 15.73 54.22 18.85
C PHE A 761 15.77 55.27 17.72
N PRO A 762 15.88 54.86 16.43
CA PRO A 762 16.15 53.49 15.98
C PRO A 762 17.60 53.07 16.29
N ASN A 763 17.84 51.79 16.51
CA ASN A 763 19.20 51.24 16.58
C ASN A 763 19.62 50.64 15.24
N THR A 764 20.89 50.81 14.86
CA THR A 764 21.41 50.31 13.59
C THR A 764 21.72 48.82 13.67
N ALA A 765 21.31 48.05 12.67
CA ALA A 765 21.65 46.63 12.58
C ALA A 765 23.13 46.40 12.22
N THR A 766 23.67 45.29 12.71
CA THR A 766 25.00 44.76 12.37
C THR A 766 24.86 43.58 11.42
N ALA A 767 25.68 43.53 10.37
CA ALA A 767 25.70 42.38 9.46
C ALA A 767 26.28 41.14 10.17
N GLU A 768 25.54 40.04 10.16
CA GLU A 768 26.00 38.74 10.65
C GLU A 768 26.67 37.94 9.53
N GLY A 769 26.36 38.23 8.26
CA GLY A 769 26.95 37.63 7.06
C GLY A 769 25.89 37.24 6.03
N THR A 770 26.25 36.44 5.03
CA THR A 770 25.36 36.00 3.96
C THR A 770 25.47 34.49 3.70
N PHE A 771 24.44 33.90 3.10
CA PHE A 771 24.48 32.53 2.56
C PHE A 771 23.82 32.47 1.17
N THR A 772 24.17 31.46 0.38
CA THR A 772 23.69 31.27 -1.00
C THR A 772 23.38 29.79 -1.28
N GLY A 773 22.85 29.47 -2.46
CA GLY A 773 22.47 28.12 -2.87
C GLY A 773 21.00 27.76 -2.57
N GLU A 774 20.25 28.67 -1.97
CA GLU A 774 18.84 28.50 -1.62
C GLU A 774 18.04 29.70 -2.13
N ALA A 775 16.73 29.52 -2.36
CA ALA A 775 15.85 30.58 -2.84
C ALA A 775 14.49 30.56 -2.13
N TYR A 776 13.88 31.73 -2.01
CA TYR A 776 12.64 31.99 -1.29
C TYR A 776 12.68 31.48 0.17
N CYS A 777 13.80 31.70 0.86
CA CYS A 777 13.93 31.38 2.28
C CYS A 777 13.10 32.35 3.14
N SER A 778 12.20 31.78 3.94
CA SER A 778 11.35 32.49 4.87
C SER A 778 11.20 31.70 6.17
N GLY A 779 10.80 32.38 7.24
CA GLY A 779 11.01 31.91 8.60
C GLY A 779 12.46 31.97 9.04
N LEU A 780 12.68 32.31 10.31
CA LEU A 780 13.99 32.35 10.93
C LEU A 780 13.83 31.93 12.37
N ALA A 781 14.56 30.90 12.76
CA ALA A 781 14.79 30.55 14.15
C ALA A 781 16.29 30.47 14.43
N VAL A 782 16.69 30.65 15.68
CA VAL A 782 18.09 30.81 16.08
C VAL A 782 18.35 29.97 17.33
N ASP A 783 19.50 29.30 17.37
CA ASP A 783 20.12 28.78 18.58
C ASP A 783 21.56 29.31 18.71
N ASP A 784 22.38 28.77 19.61
CA ASP A 784 23.76 29.25 19.80
C ASP A 784 24.69 28.97 18.61
N LYS A 785 24.35 28.01 17.74
CA LYS A 785 25.23 27.53 16.65
C LYS A 785 24.66 27.72 15.25
N TYR A 786 23.35 27.69 15.07
CA TYR A 786 22.67 27.62 13.78
C TYR A 786 21.56 28.68 13.64
N PHE A 787 21.40 29.16 12.41
CA PHE A 787 20.15 29.73 11.91
C PHE A 787 19.34 28.62 11.24
N TYR A 788 18.05 28.57 11.48
CA TYR A 788 17.12 27.63 10.83
C TYR A 788 16.17 28.40 9.92
N THR A 789 16.05 27.97 8.67
CA THR A 789 15.18 28.62 7.69
C THR A 789 14.58 27.61 6.70
N ALA A 790 13.42 27.97 6.15
CA ALA A 790 12.63 27.16 5.24
C ALA A 790 12.59 27.83 3.86
N CYS A 791 13.15 27.15 2.87
CA CYS A 791 13.36 27.69 1.52
C CYS A 791 12.39 27.04 0.52
N GLY A 792 11.65 27.90 -0.18
CA GLY A 792 10.59 27.48 -1.09
C GLY A 792 11.09 26.67 -2.30
N THR A 793 12.24 27.02 -2.87
CA THR A 793 12.79 26.30 -4.02
C THR A 793 13.33 24.94 -3.59
N ASN A 794 12.85 23.87 -4.21
CA ASN A 794 13.12 22.47 -3.82
C ASN A 794 12.63 22.06 -2.42
N LYS A 795 11.81 22.91 -1.77
CA LYS A 795 11.12 22.61 -0.50
C LYS A 795 12.07 22.23 0.64
N ARG A 796 13.13 23.02 0.83
CA ARG A 796 14.27 22.67 1.70
C ARG A 796 14.15 23.36 3.05
N LEU A 797 14.08 22.59 4.13
CA LEU A 797 14.36 23.08 5.47
C LEU A 797 15.86 22.93 5.74
N VAL A 798 16.54 24.02 6.07
CA VAL A 798 18.00 24.04 6.21
C VAL A 798 18.43 24.64 7.54
N ARG A 799 19.64 24.26 7.97
CA ARG A 799 20.39 25.00 8.98
C ARG A 799 21.59 25.67 8.36
N VAL A 800 21.91 26.87 8.81
CA VAL A 800 23.06 27.67 8.40
C VAL A 800 23.95 27.86 9.62
N ASP A 801 25.20 27.42 9.54
CA ASP A 801 26.16 27.61 10.64
C ASP A 801 26.40 29.10 10.89
N ARG A 802 26.24 29.55 12.13
CA ARG A 802 26.35 30.96 12.50
C ARG A 802 27.75 31.52 12.33
N THR A 803 28.79 30.68 12.30
CA THR A 803 30.18 31.11 12.14
C THR A 803 30.63 30.97 10.69
N THR A 804 30.43 29.79 10.09
CA THR A 804 30.97 29.49 8.75
C THR A 804 30.01 29.82 7.61
N LYS A 805 28.73 30.08 7.92
CA LYS A 805 27.63 30.26 6.94
C LYS A 805 27.39 29.07 6.03
N THR A 806 27.89 27.90 6.41
CA THR A 806 27.66 26.65 5.66
C THR A 806 26.19 26.24 5.78
N VAL A 807 25.54 26.00 4.64
CA VAL A 807 24.15 25.53 4.55
C VAL A 807 24.14 24.00 4.58
N THR A 808 23.33 23.42 5.48
CA THR A 808 23.10 21.97 5.56
C THR A 808 21.60 21.67 5.46
N LEU A 809 21.23 20.74 4.58
CA LEU A 809 19.86 20.27 4.47
C LEU A 809 19.45 19.49 5.72
N ILE A 810 18.33 19.87 6.34
CA ILE A 810 17.67 19.09 7.40
C ILE A 810 16.71 18.10 6.75
N THR A 811 15.78 18.60 5.92
CA THR A 811 14.81 17.77 5.19
C THR A 811 14.25 18.52 3.98
N ASN A 812 13.85 17.79 2.96
CA ASN A 812 13.08 18.28 1.81
C ASN A 812 11.80 17.46 1.56
N ALA A 813 11.36 16.72 2.57
CA ALA A 813 10.25 15.76 2.46
C ALA A 813 8.85 16.41 2.50
N PHE A 814 8.75 17.68 2.92
CA PHE A 814 7.48 18.34 3.17
C PHE A 814 7.21 19.44 2.15
N ASP A 815 5.93 19.76 1.96
CA ASP A 815 5.53 20.85 1.08
C ASP A 815 5.69 22.18 1.81
N LEU A 816 6.64 23.00 1.37
CA LEU A 816 6.85 24.36 1.86
C LEU A 816 6.19 25.35 0.90
N ALA A 817 5.76 26.51 1.42
CA ALA A 817 5.26 27.56 0.55
C ALA A 817 6.40 28.01 -0.38
N THR A 818 6.17 27.92 -1.69
CA THR A 818 7.19 28.17 -2.74
C THR A 818 7.24 29.62 -3.21
N SER A 819 6.44 30.50 -2.59
CA SER A 819 6.32 31.91 -2.92
C SER A 819 6.74 32.79 -1.75
N SER A 820 6.54 34.09 -1.92
CA SER A 820 6.76 35.19 -0.98
C SER A 820 5.94 35.12 0.33
N TYR A 821 5.63 33.95 0.89
CA TYR A 821 4.92 33.83 2.17
C TYR A 821 5.83 33.25 3.25
N SER A 822 5.55 33.56 4.52
CA SER A 822 6.41 33.18 5.63
C SER A 822 6.17 31.73 6.06
N ASN A 823 7.14 30.86 5.82
CA ASN A 823 7.23 29.53 6.40
C ASN A 823 7.78 29.67 7.82
N ALA A 824 6.97 30.20 8.75
CA ALA A 824 7.42 30.50 10.11
C ALA A 824 8.00 29.25 10.80
N ILE A 825 9.10 29.46 11.53
CA ILE A 825 9.87 28.42 12.24
C ILE A 825 10.09 28.87 13.67
N HIS A 826 9.95 27.93 14.61
CA HIS A 826 10.31 28.11 16.01
C HIS A 826 11.29 27.01 16.41
N ALA A 827 12.40 27.39 17.05
CA ALA A 827 13.43 26.46 17.54
C ALA A 827 13.39 26.39 19.07
N HIS A 828 13.62 25.19 19.60
CA HIS A 828 13.54 24.93 21.03
C HIS A 828 14.71 24.08 21.50
N ASP A 829 15.45 24.62 22.45
CA ASP A 829 16.49 23.93 23.21
C ASP A 829 15.92 23.65 24.61
N THR A 830 15.61 22.39 24.88
CA THR A 830 14.99 21.92 26.13
C THR A 830 16.01 21.34 27.10
N ASN A 831 17.15 20.89 26.61
CA ASN A 831 18.22 20.33 27.42
C ASN A 831 19.26 21.38 27.87
N GLY A 832 19.24 22.58 27.26
CA GLY A 832 20.09 23.72 27.57
C GLY A 832 21.52 23.60 27.01
N ASP A 833 21.76 22.75 26.02
CA ASP A 833 23.08 22.52 25.41
C ASP A 833 23.49 23.60 24.40
N GLY A 834 22.59 24.55 24.11
CA GLY A 834 22.79 25.66 23.18
C GLY A 834 22.37 25.32 21.75
N THR A 835 21.97 24.10 21.45
CA THR A 835 21.42 23.69 20.15
C THR A 835 19.95 23.29 20.26
N ALA A 836 19.19 23.52 19.19
CA ALA A 836 17.78 23.15 19.19
C ALA A 836 17.62 21.62 19.24
N ASP A 837 16.83 21.13 20.21
CA ASP A 837 16.37 19.75 20.29
C ASP A 837 15.25 19.48 19.29
N PHE A 838 14.38 20.47 19.07
CA PHE A 838 13.33 20.39 18.08
C PHE A 838 12.95 21.72 17.44
N LEU A 839 12.36 21.62 16.25
CA LEU A 839 11.78 22.75 15.52
C LEU A 839 10.28 22.52 15.33
N TYR A 840 9.51 23.61 15.29
CA TYR A 840 8.19 23.63 14.66
C TYR A 840 8.24 24.51 13.43
N PHE A 841 7.62 24.07 12.34
CA PHE A 841 7.55 24.89 11.14
C PHE A 841 6.24 24.73 10.40
N LYS A 842 5.86 25.81 9.71
CA LYS A 842 4.68 25.86 8.85
C LYS A 842 5.06 25.42 7.44
N GLY A 843 4.30 24.51 6.85
CA GLY A 843 4.38 24.25 5.40
C GLY A 843 3.22 24.84 4.61
N ASN A 844 3.10 24.44 3.35
CA ASN A 844 2.17 25.01 2.38
C ASN A 844 0.70 24.65 2.67
N LYS A 845 0.48 23.44 3.19
CA LYS A 845 -0.86 22.92 3.51
C LYS A 845 -1.35 23.40 4.88
N SER A 846 -2.61 23.14 5.23
CA SER A 846 -3.17 23.28 6.59
C SER A 846 -2.57 22.28 7.58
N GLU A 847 -1.24 22.30 7.68
CA GLU A 847 -0.39 21.40 8.44
C GLU A 847 0.69 22.21 9.15
N VAL A 848 1.06 21.77 10.35
CA VAL A 848 2.25 22.19 11.09
C VAL A 848 3.10 20.95 11.30
N TYR A 849 4.40 21.10 11.10
CA TYR A 849 5.37 20.02 11.18
C TYR A 849 6.31 20.25 12.35
N TYR A 850 6.99 19.18 12.75
CA TYR A 850 8.08 19.25 13.71
C TYR A 850 9.33 18.55 13.18
N VAL A 851 10.48 18.93 13.73
CA VAL A 851 11.77 18.26 13.51
C VAL A 851 12.37 17.92 14.86
N CYS A 852 12.93 16.72 15.01
CA CYS A 852 13.75 16.33 16.13
C CYS A 852 15.22 16.29 15.76
N ASN A 853 16.06 16.65 16.73
CA ASN A 853 17.51 16.73 16.58
C ASN A 853 17.92 17.48 15.30
N PRO A 854 17.41 18.70 15.07
CA PRO A 854 17.70 19.48 13.86
C PRO A 854 19.19 19.82 13.71
N ALA A 855 19.99 19.75 14.79
CA ALA A 855 21.44 19.92 14.79
C ALA A 855 22.23 18.61 14.52
N GLY A 856 21.57 17.45 14.58
CA GLY A 856 22.19 16.13 14.38
C GLY A 856 22.47 15.76 12.92
N THR A 857 23.01 14.56 12.72
CA THR A 857 23.29 13.97 11.39
C THR A 857 22.08 13.26 10.79
N THR A 858 21.09 12.91 11.60
CA THR A 858 19.85 12.22 11.19
C THR A 858 18.63 12.90 11.80
N PRO A 859 18.30 14.14 11.38
CA PRO A 859 17.09 14.80 11.83
C PRO A 859 15.85 13.97 11.45
N TYR A 860 14.94 13.82 12.39
CA TYR A 860 13.64 13.20 12.13
C TYR A 860 12.60 14.31 11.97
N ALA A 861 11.65 14.16 11.05
CA ALA A 861 10.63 15.17 10.87
C ALA A 861 9.28 14.55 10.49
N ASP A 862 8.19 15.13 10.97
CA ASP A 862 6.84 14.62 10.72
C ASP A 862 5.78 15.71 10.92
N ILE A 863 4.53 15.38 10.62
CA ILE A 863 3.38 16.26 10.86
C ILE A 863 3.08 16.28 12.36
N LEU A 864 3.10 17.47 12.96
CA LEU A 864 2.62 17.70 14.33
C LEU A 864 1.09 17.71 14.36
N ALA A 865 0.49 18.49 13.46
CA ALA A 865 -0.95 18.67 13.38
C ALA A 865 -1.40 18.93 11.94
N ASN A 866 -2.42 18.21 11.48
CA ASN A 866 -3.17 18.51 10.26
C ASN A 866 -4.57 18.99 10.67
N TYR A 867 -4.98 20.14 10.15
CA TYR A 867 -6.26 20.78 10.45
C TYR A 867 -7.06 21.12 9.20
N GLY A 868 -6.70 20.59 8.03
CA GLY A 868 -7.46 20.82 6.80
C GLY A 868 -6.69 20.41 5.54
N THR A 869 -7.26 20.75 4.39
CA THR A 869 -6.71 20.41 3.06
C THR A 869 -6.29 21.62 2.24
N SER A 870 -6.35 22.83 2.80
CA SER A 870 -6.02 24.08 2.12
C SER A 870 -4.53 24.20 1.83
N THR A 871 -4.15 24.84 0.71
CA THR A 871 -2.76 25.16 0.34
C THR A 871 -2.43 26.65 0.49
N SER A 872 -3.24 27.41 1.25
CA SER A 872 -3.08 28.88 1.39
C SER A 872 -3.21 29.36 2.84
N SER A 873 -2.84 28.48 3.78
CA SER A 873 -2.82 28.75 5.21
C SER A 873 -1.40 29.17 5.61
N TYR A 874 -1.19 30.42 6.05
CA TYR A 874 0.15 30.96 6.36
C TYR A 874 0.29 31.40 7.82
N GLY A 875 1.54 31.54 8.26
CA GLY A 875 1.90 32.01 9.58
C GLY A 875 1.81 30.95 10.68
N LEU A 876 2.67 31.11 11.69
CA LEU A 876 2.72 30.26 12.87
C LEU A 876 3.27 31.09 14.03
N GLY A 877 2.43 31.33 15.04
CA GLY A 877 2.82 32.01 16.27
C GLY A 877 3.08 31.00 17.39
N PHE A 878 4.11 31.24 18.21
CA PHE A 878 4.39 30.43 19.39
C PHE A 878 4.25 31.26 20.68
N ASP A 879 3.43 30.76 21.59
CA ASP A 879 3.33 31.25 22.97
C ASP A 879 4.10 30.29 23.87
N SER A 880 5.28 30.74 24.31
CA SER A 880 6.21 29.98 25.13
C SER A 880 5.78 29.86 26.59
N VAL A 881 4.88 30.73 27.06
CA VAL A 881 4.34 30.70 28.42
C VAL A 881 3.16 29.75 28.49
N ALA A 882 2.20 29.89 27.57
CA ALA A 882 1.04 29.00 27.50
C ALA A 882 1.36 27.64 26.87
N LYS A 883 2.55 27.48 26.28
CA LYS A 883 2.99 26.29 25.52
C LYS A 883 1.97 25.95 24.43
N LYS A 884 1.75 26.89 23.52
CA LYS A 884 0.78 26.74 22.43
C LYS A 884 1.33 27.27 21.13
N LEU A 885 0.97 26.58 20.05
CA LEU A 885 1.15 27.07 18.69
C LEU A 885 -0.18 27.58 18.15
N TYR A 886 -0.12 28.67 17.39
CA TYR A 886 -1.27 29.26 16.72
C TYR A 886 -1.01 29.35 15.23
N ALA A 887 -1.86 28.70 14.44
CA ALA A 887 -1.84 28.72 12.98
C ALA A 887 -3.17 29.27 12.45
N TRP A 888 -3.20 29.62 11.17
CA TRP A 888 -4.41 30.11 10.51
C TRP A 888 -4.91 29.13 9.45
N ASP A 889 -6.20 28.82 9.47
CA ASP A 889 -6.91 28.06 8.44
C ASP A 889 -7.68 29.01 7.54
N TYR A 890 -7.14 29.28 6.35
CA TYR A 890 -7.70 30.24 5.40
C TYR A 890 -9.06 29.81 4.84
N THR A 891 -9.26 28.52 4.60
CA THR A 891 -10.47 28.04 3.90
C THR A 891 -11.71 28.16 4.77
N LEU A 892 -11.55 28.01 6.08
CA LEU A 892 -12.65 28.09 7.04
C LEU A 892 -12.63 29.39 7.86
N TYR A 893 -11.67 30.28 7.62
CA TYR A 893 -11.42 31.50 8.38
C TYR A 893 -11.35 31.23 9.90
N GLN A 894 -10.51 30.26 10.28
CA GLN A 894 -10.38 29.81 11.66
C GLN A 894 -8.96 29.98 12.17
N LEU A 895 -8.84 30.47 13.41
CA LEU A 895 -7.60 30.36 14.18
C LEU A 895 -7.50 28.94 14.74
N VAL A 896 -6.34 28.33 14.56
CA VAL A 896 -6.04 26.97 14.98
C VAL A 896 -5.04 27.02 16.12
N GLN A 897 -5.44 26.53 17.29
CA GLN A 897 -4.59 26.37 18.45
C GLN A 897 -4.13 24.91 18.54
N ILE A 898 -2.81 24.70 18.65
CA ILE A 898 -2.17 23.39 18.79
C ILE A 898 -1.56 23.31 20.21
N GLN A 899 -1.90 22.24 20.94
CA GLN A 899 -1.48 21.96 22.32
C GLN A 899 -0.41 20.88 22.38
#